data_AF-A0A7S2QVI4-F1
#
_entry.id   AF-A0A7S2QVI4-F1
#
_cell.length_a   1.000
_cell.length_b   1.000
_cell.length_c   1.000
_cell.angle_alpha   90.00
_cell.angle_beta   90.00
_cell.angle_gamma   90.00
#
_symmetry.space_group_name_H-M   'P 1'
#
loop_
_entity.id
_entity.type
_entity.pdbx_description
1 polymer ?
#
loop_
_entity_poly.entity_id
_entity_poly.type
_entity_poly.pdbx_seq_one_letter_code
_entity_poly.pdbx_strand_id
1 'polypeptide(L)'
;PPPNPKKATPNSDDDGTEGNLYCINGGDIGGTTGSCTCTCNPGYIGLNCQYVAHQGEVATSDIRAAVDSAVTGDVILWGAHTGILEQTWCNGEGWQVSKGITLQCSDLETRCKISAKTSSSGETVFRRVMMIRNTDGELKFSGIEWTGGYIPISLDDPSGGGLNIQNSTVTFTKCTITGNNAGDTGGGLAISDSIVSFTKCMITDNSAYEGGGVFVVYSTVSFILCSITHNQGERFGGGLNFRGSVSSLTSCKITDNAVNVYTGRSRGKGGGIYLIGGTTLATSVIFSTNAGTFGGDVHVSPGSTLLLAENITSGSKMEYEDIYMESARALIFKGCPPGYSGFLLYQEPENATSCDAELVGKISTTGDYPFPDPNNCGLEKGEPCNYCFPCANGLVSAGAERLCRPCPPGSYPNEAHAECISCKPGTASLGGAPYCTACIGPGEFSANSGASVCSIAPAGFKPTFNRTGIEACPSGEYSIGGKTSCSSCPAGTYSEHDAEKGSAGCTSCALGSTSSEGSSTCSPCQPPNFSNDGVACSRCDGEGQYSDADGAFVCKTALPGFKPNSDHTGVVPCPAGEFSVGGKTLCSVCDSNKYSTSGASSCQYCDSGRVPKNDLTGCNNCTAGTFSTIGDSACSNCGAGRYSQDGAGVCTYCSPGTYSSEGSSSCQDCTAGYFSQNGASTCTDCVAGKKEVNNFC
;
A
#
# COMPACT_ATOMS: atom_id res chain seq x y z
N PRO A 1 -0.14 -24.92 -36.05
CA PRO A 1 0.52 -25.14 -34.75
C PRO A 1 -0.42 -24.72 -33.60
N PRO A 2 -0.47 -25.43 -32.47
CA PRO A 2 -1.03 -24.86 -31.26
C PRO A 2 -0.15 -23.69 -30.78
N PRO A 3 -0.71 -22.66 -30.13
CA PRO A 3 0.12 -21.64 -29.49
C PRO A 3 0.97 -22.29 -28.41
N ASN A 4 2.27 -21.96 -28.38
CA ASN A 4 3.21 -22.53 -27.41
C ASN A 4 2.79 -22.14 -25.97
N PRO A 5 2.94 -23.04 -24.98
CA PRO A 5 2.69 -22.70 -23.58
C PRO A 5 3.72 -21.69 -23.06
N LYS A 6 3.29 -20.93 -22.05
CA LYS A 6 4.02 -19.83 -21.39
C LYS A 6 5.46 -20.21 -21.01
N LYS A 7 6.38 -19.25 -21.14
CA LYS A 7 7.68 -19.27 -20.45
C LYS A 7 7.81 -18.04 -19.56
N ALA A 8 7.96 -18.28 -18.26
CA ALA A 8 8.61 -17.31 -17.38
C ALA A 8 10.10 -17.27 -17.75
N THR A 9 10.70 -16.08 -17.73
CA THR A 9 12.14 -15.92 -17.92
C THR A 9 12.79 -15.39 -16.65
N PRO A 10 14.09 -15.63 -16.44
CA PRO A 10 14.84 -15.01 -15.34
C PRO A 10 15.43 -13.64 -15.75
N ASN A 11 15.02 -13.07 -16.88
CA ASN A 11 15.58 -11.86 -17.45
C ASN A 11 14.72 -10.65 -17.05
N SER A 12 15.29 -9.68 -16.34
CA SER A 12 14.57 -8.50 -15.84
C SER A 12 14.04 -7.58 -16.95
N ASP A 13 14.55 -7.75 -18.16
CA ASP A 13 14.39 -6.83 -19.27
C ASP A 13 13.28 -7.28 -20.26
N ASP A 14 12.64 -8.45 -20.03
CA ASP A 14 11.59 -8.99 -20.89
C ASP A 14 10.21 -8.38 -20.56
N ASP A 15 9.69 -7.56 -21.48
CA ASP A 15 8.49 -6.71 -21.32
C ASP A 15 7.17 -7.32 -21.82
N GLY A 16 7.17 -8.56 -22.32
CA GLY A 16 6.01 -9.21 -22.91
C GLY A 16 5.91 -9.16 -24.44
N THR A 17 6.67 -8.30 -25.13
CA THR A 17 6.55 -8.09 -26.59
C THR A 17 6.82 -9.33 -27.43
N GLU A 18 7.76 -10.18 -27.02
CA GLU A 18 8.08 -11.47 -27.68
C GLU A 18 7.31 -12.68 -27.08
N GLY A 19 6.37 -12.45 -26.17
CA GLY A 19 5.59 -13.50 -25.49
C GLY A 19 6.24 -14.08 -24.22
N ASN A 20 7.34 -13.49 -23.77
CA ASN A 20 8.05 -13.77 -22.52
C ASN A 20 7.82 -12.59 -21.55
N LEU A 21 7.49 -12.85 -20.28
CA LEU A 21 7.20 -11.81 -19.27
C LEU A 21 7.81 -12.19 -17.92
N TYR A 22 8.30 -11.19 -17.17
CA TYR A 22 8.86 -11.36 -15.82
C TYR A 22 8.13 -10.49 -14.78
N CYS A 23 7.61 -11.11 -13.72
CA CYS A 23 6.96 -10.40 -12.60
C CYS A 23 7.99 -10.12 -11.50
N ILE A 24 8.51 -8.89 -11.46
CA ILE A 24 9.71 -8.46 -10.73
C ILE A 24 9.67 -8.75 -9.23
N ASN A 25 8.58 -8.42 -8.53
CA ASN A 25 8.39 -8.75 -7.11
C ASN A 25 7.46 -9.96 -6.87
N GLY A 26 7.31 -10.81 -7.88
CA GLY A 26 6.49 -12.01 -7.83
C GLY A 26 5.00 -11.77 -8.13
N GLY A 27 4.40 -12.78 -8.76
CA GLY A 27 3.01 -12.80 -9.21
C GLY A 27 2.78 -13.88 -10.26
N ASP A 28 1.52 -14.19 -10.55
CA ASP A 28 1.13 -15.20 -11.53
C ASP A 28 1.05 -14.62 -12.95
N ILE A 29 1.73 -15.24 -13.92
CA ILE A 29 1.71 -14.80 -15.33
C ILE A 29 0.45 -15.33 -16.03
N GLY A 30 -0.43 -14.44 -16.46
CA GLY A 30 -1.64 -14.67 -17.26
C GLY A 30 -1.49 -14.33 -18.75
N GLY A 31 -2.60 -14.45 -19.50
CA GLY A 31 -2.71 -13.99 -20.89
C GLY A 31 -2.29 -14.98 -22.00
N THR A 32 -2.22 -14.44 -23.22
CA THR A 32 -1.82 -15.11 -24.48
C THR A 32 -0.61 -14.42 -25.10
N THR A 33 0.09 -15.07 -26.04
CA THR A 33 1.26 -14.51 -26.73
C THR A 33 0.94 -13.15 -27.36
N GLY A 34 1.67 -12.10 -26.96
CA GLY A 34 1.39 -10.69 -27.35
C GLY A 34 0.41 -9.94 -26.44
N SER A 35 -0.10 -10.56 -25.38
CA SER A 35 -0.99 -9.96 -24.38
C SER A 35 -0.82 -10.63 -22.99
N CYS A 36 0.42 -10.91 -22.59
CA CYS A 36 0.74 -11.47 -21.28
C CYS A 36 0.54 -10.42 -20.18
N THR A 37 0.15 -10.85 -18.98
CA THR A 37 -0.05 -9.95 -17.82
C THR A 37 0.48 -10.59 -16.53
N CYS A 38 0.96 -9.80 -15.58
CA CYS A 38 1.24 -10.27 -14.23
C CYS A 38 0.05 -10.01 -13.29
N THR A 39 -0.30 -11.01 -12.48
CA THR A 39 -1.19 -10.87 -11.32
C THR A 39 -0.33 -10.80 -10.06
N CYS A 40 -0.14 -9.60 -9.53
CA CYS A 40 0.86 -9.35 -8.50
C CYS A 40 0.52 -9.95 -7.14
N ASN A 41 1.56 -10.35 -6.42
CA ASN A 41 1.44 -10.75 -5.02
C ASN A 41 0.91 -9.58 -4.15
N PRO A 42 0.18 -9.86 -3.06
CA PRO A 42 -0.32 -8.81 -2.15
C PRO A 42 0.81 -7.89 -1.68
N GLY A 43 0.60 -6.59 -1.81
CA GLY A 43 1.62 -5.58 -1.50
C GLY A 43 2.46 -5.11 -2.69
N TYR A 44 2.21 -5.60 -3.92
CA TYR A 44 2.90 -5.14 -5.14
C TYR A 44 1.96 -4.79 -6.28
N ILE A 45 2.33 -3.80 -7.11
CA ILE A 45 1.54 -3.29 -8.25
C ILE A 45 2.42 -2.96 -9.47
N GLY A 46 1.79 -2.65 -10.60
CA GLY A 46 2.45 -2.38 -11.89
C GLY A 46 2.35 -3.54 -12.88
N LEU A 47 2.57 -3.26 -14.17
CA LEU A 47 2.46 -4.25 -15.27
C LEU A 47 3.30 -5.52 -15.05
N ASN A 48 4.47 -5.35 -14.44
CA ASN A 48 5.43 -6.40 -14.10
C ASN A 48 5.61 -6.51 -12.57
N CYS A 49 4.64 -6.03 -11.77
CA CYS A 49 4.71 -6.03 -10.30
C CYS A 49 5.92 -5.30 -9.70
N GLN A 50 6.42 -4.28 -10.39
CA GLN A 50 7.67 -3.60 -10.06
C GLN A 50 7.58 -2.63 -8.86
N TYR A 51 6.38 -2.23 -8.42
CA TYR A 51 6.18 -1.26 -7.35
C TYR A 51 5.59 -1.89 -6.09
N VAL A 52 5.85 -1.30 -4.92
CA VAL A 52 5.28 -1.70 -3.61
C VAL A 52 4.03 -0.87 -3.32
N ALA A 53 2.97 -1.50 -2.82
CA ALA A 53 1.76 -0.82 -2.35
C ALA A 53 1.87 -0.47 -0.86
N HIS A 54 1.84 0.82 -0.53
CA HIS A 54 1.86 1.30 0.87
C HIS A 54 0.46 1.20 1.50
N GLN A 55 0.38 0.80 2.79
CA GLN A 55 -0.90 0.68 3.48
C GLN A 55 -1.38 2.00 4.10
N GLY A 56 -2.65 2.32 3.83
CA GLY A 56 -3.27 3.63 4.06
C GLY A 56 -3.70 4.29 2.74
N GLU A 57 -3.09 3.89 1.63
CA GLU A 57 -3.39 4.35 0.28
C GLU A 57 -4.13 3.25 -0.47
N VAL A 58 -5.37 3.49 -0.88
CA VAL A 58 -6.11 2.53 -1.71
C VAL A 58 -5.66 2.69 -3.17
N ALA A 59 -4.50 2.10 -3.49
CA ALA A 59 -4.00 1.98 -4.85
C ALA A 59 -4.93 1.07 -5.67
N THR A 60 -5.95 1.68 -6.28
CA THR A 60 -7.03 1.00 -7.00
C THR A 60 -6.91 1.18 -8.50
N SER A 61 -7.33 0.16 -9.26
CA SER A 61 -7.63 0.27 -10.69
C SER A 61 -9.04 0.84 -10.94
N ASP A 62 -9.95 0.72 -9.97
CA ASP A 62 -11.27 1.33 -9.95
C ASP A 62 -11.30 2.50 -8.96
N ILE A 63 -10.99 3.69 -9.48
CA ILE A 63 -10.97 4.95 -8.72
C ILE A 63 -12.33 5.29 -8.11
N ARG A 64 -13.43 4.80 -8.70
CA ARG A 64 -14.78 5.08 -8.21
C ARG A 64 -15.06 4.30 -6.94
N ALA A 65 -14.75 3.00 -6.91
CA ALA A 65 -14.92 2.18 -5.72
C ALA A 65 -14.16 2.75 -4.51
N ALA A 66 -12.92 3.25 -4.71
CA ALA A 66 -12.16 3.89 -3.63
C ALA A 66 -12.84 5.15 -3.09
N VAL A 67 -13.24 6.09 -3.95
CA VAL A 67 -13.97 7.32 -3.54
C VAL A 67 -15.30 7.00 -2.87
N ASP A 68 -16.06 6.04 -3.39
CA ASP A 68 -17.35 5.62 -2.82
C ASP A 68 -17.13 5.02 -1.41
N SER A 69 -16.01 4.33 -1.17
CA SER A 69 -15.62 3.78 0.15
C SER A 69 -14.95 4.76 1.12
N ALA A 70 -14.27 5.80 0.62
CA ALA A 70 -13.43 6.69 1.41
C ALA A 70 -14.25 7.55 2.41
N VAL A 71 -13.60 8.00 3.48
CA VAL A 71 -14.13 8.97 4.44
C VAL A 71 -13.36 10.29 4.36
N THR A 72 -13.98 11.36 4.85
CA THR A 72 -13.44 12.71 4.77
C THR A 72 -12.12 12.84 5.54
N GLY A 73 -11.09 13.33 4.86
CA GLY A 73 -9.69 13.30 5.31
C GLY A 73 -8.81 12.25 4.60
N ASP A 74 -9.39 11.25 3.93
CA ASP A 74 -8.61 10.19 3.25
C ASP A 74 -7.77 10.70 2.07
N VAL A 75 -6.69 9.96 1.77
CA VAL A 75 -5.81 10.19 0.62
C VAL A 75 -5.83 8.95 -0.28
N ILE A 76 -6.24 9.13 -1.54
CA ILE A 76 -6.30 8.09 -2.57
C ILE A 76 -5.19 8.35 -3.59
N LEU A 77 -4.23 7.44 -3.68
CA LEU A 77 -3.26 7.40 -4.78
C LEU A 77 -3.80 6.57 -5.94
N TRP A 78 -3.92 7.16 -7.12
CA TRP A 78 -4.41 6.50 -8.32
C TRP A 78 -3.24 6.05 -9.20
N GLY A 79 -3.12 4.72 -9.36
CA GLY A 79 -2.00 4.04 -10.02
C GLY A 79 -2.01 4.08 -11.55
N ALA A 80 -0.81 4.03 -12.14
CA ALA A 80 -0.57 3.93 -13.58
C ALA A 80 -0.98 2.56 -14.16
N HIS A 81 -2.28 2.33 -14.29
CA HIS A 81 -2.83 1.32 -15.20
C HIS A 81 -3.47 2.04 -16.39
N THR A 82 -3.01 1.71 -17.59
CA THR A 82 -3.39 2.36 -18.85
C THR A 82 -4.88 2.19 -19.13
N GLY A 83 -5.68 3.12 -18.62
CA GLY A 83 -7.13 3.09 -18.72
C GLY A 83 -7.68 4.51 -18.59
N ILE A 84 -8.25 5.01 -19.68
CA ILE A 84 -9.21 6.11 -19.58
C ILE A 84 -10.40 5.56 -18.78
N LEU A 85 -10.79 6.20 -17.69
CA LEU A 85 -12.05 5.87 -17.03
C LEU A 85 -13.21 6.38 -17.90
N GLU A 86 -13.56 5.58 -18.90
CA GLU A 86 -14.64 5.85 -19.86
C GLU A 86 -16.01 5.58 -19.22
N GLN A 87 -16.65 6.63 -18.71
CA GLN A 87 -17.92 6.47 -18.01
C GLN A 87 -19.11 6.36 -18.97
N THR A 88 -19.96 5.35 -18.72
CA THR A 88 -21.24 5.14 -19.38
C THR A 88 -22.39 5.39 -18.41
N TRP A 89 -23.03 6.56 -18.53
CA TRP A 89 -24.27 6.85 -17.82
C TRP A 89 -25.48 6.86 -18.77
N CYS A 90 -26.65 6.56 -18.20
CA CYS A 90 -27.96 6.63 -18.85
C CYS A 90 -28.75 7.92 -18.47
N ASN A 91 -28.27 8.70 -17.49
CA ASN A 91 -29.05 9.74 -16.82
C ASN A 91 -28.46 11.17 -16.94
N GLY A 92 -27.34 11.36 -17.65
CA GLY A 92 -26.74 12.68 -17.93
C GLY A 92 -25.92 13.34 -16.80
N GLU A 93 -26.23 13.12 -15.52
CA GLU A 93 -25.71 13.96 -14.41
C GLU A 93 -24.19 13.90 -14.16
N GLY A 94 -23.52 12.80 -14.55
CA GLY A 94 -22.08 12.57 -14.34
C GLY A 94 -21.76 11.83 -13.05
N TRP A 95 -20.47 11.67 -12.72
CA TRP A 95 -20.04 11.06 -11.45
C TRP A 95 -20.07 12.09 -10.33
N GLN A 96 -20.98 11.90 -9.37
CA GLN A 96 -21.13 12.80 -8.22
C GLN A 96 -20.14 12.49 -7.09
N VAL A 97 -19.51 13.54 -6.55
CA VAL A 97 -18.62 13.50 -5.37
C VAL A 97 -19.05 14.59 -4.37
N SER A 98 -19.06 14.26 -3.07
CA SER A 98 -19.46 15.17 -1.99
C SER A 98 -18.61 15.03 -0.72
N LYS A 99 -17.41 14.45 -0.82
CA LYS A 99 -16.53 14.17 0.32
C LYS A 99 -15.27 15.03 0.27
N GLY A 100 -14.79 15.53 1.42
CA GLY A 100 -13.53 16.25 1.56
C GLY A 100 -12.32 15.31 1.60
N ILE A 101 -11.94 14.74 0.46
CA ILE A 101 -10.85 13.76 0.31
C ILE A 101 -9.73 14.29 -0.60
N THR A 102 -8.56 13.64 -0.57
CA THR A 102 -7.45 13.92 -1.50
C THR A 102 -7.34 12.82 -2.55
N LEU A 103 -7.30 13.20 -3.82
CA LEU A 103 -7.20 12.35 -5.00
C LEU A 103 -5.95 12.73 -5.79
N GLN A 104 -4.94 11.87 -5.77
CA GLN A 104 -3.63 12.15 -6.35
C GLN A 104 -3.21 11.08 -7.35
N CYS A 105 -2.86 11.49 -8.57
CA CYS A 105 -2.22 10.61 -9.55
C CYS A 105 -0.80 10.25 -9.09
N SER A 106 -0.45 8.96 -9.16
CA SER A 106 0.87 8.47 -8.70
C SER A 106 1.97 8.63 -9.75
N ASP A 107 1.61 8.72 -11.03
CA ASP A 107 2.53 8.87 -12.15
C ASP A 107 2.29 10.23 -12.86
N LEU A 108 3.37 10.91 -13.22
CA LEU A 108 3.33 12.20 -13.92
C LEU A 108 3.52 12.05 -15.43
N GLU A 109 3.92 10.86 -15.91
CA GLU A 109 4.18 10.59 -17.34
C GLU A 109 2.95 9.98 -18.04
N THR A 110 2.21 9.07 -17.39
CA THR A 110 0.88 8.63 -17.86
C THR A 110 -0.24 9.29 -17.04
N ARG A 111 -0.84 10.36 -17.59
CA ARG A 111 -1.83 11.19 -16.87
C ARG A 111 -3.08 10.37 -16.50
N CYS A 112 -3.39 10.29 -15.21
CA CYS A 112 -4.64 9.70 -14.71
C CYS A 112 -5.85 10.44 -15.29
N LYS A 113 -6.67 9.74 -16.09
CA LYS A 113 -7.61 10.38 -17.01
C LYS A 113 -9.05 9.88 -16.84
N ILE A 114 -9.95 10.81 -16.53
CA ILE A 114 -11.39 10.60 -16.40
C ILE A 114 -12.05 11.14 -17.66
N SER A 115 -12.88 10.33 -18.34
CA SER A 115 -13.55 10.76 -19.58
C SER A 115 -15.00 10.32 -19.65
N ALA A 116 -15.86 11.18 -20.17
CA ALA A 116 -17.15 10.73 -20.68
C ALA A 116 -16.92 9.94 -21.98
N LYS A 117 -17.51 8.74 -22.09
CA LYS A 117 -17.33 7.86 -23.26
C LYS A 117 -18.12 8.36 -24.47
N THR A 118 -17.52 8.41 -25.65
CA THR A 118 -18.25 8.54 -26.93
C THR A 118 -18.94 7.22 -27.30
N SER A 119 -20.14 7.26 -27.86
CA SER A 119 -20.81 6.03 -28.31
C SER A 119 -20.08 5.45 -29.53
N SER A 120 -20.03 4.12 -29.63
CA SER A 120 -19.48 3.43 -30.80
C SER A 120 -20.31 3.60 -32.08
N SER A 121 -21.52 4.17 -31.96
CA SER A 121 -22.39 4.58 -33.08
C SER A 121 -22.17 6.02 -33.56
N GLY A 122 -21.37 6.82 -32.85
CA GLY A 122 -21.21 8.26 -33.13
C GLY A 122 -22.38 9.14 -32.69
N GLU A 123 -23.37 8.58 -31.98
CA GLU A 123 -24.47 9.31 -31.37
C GLU A 123 -24.02 10.07 -30.11
N THR A 124 -24.38 11.35 -30.03
CA THR A 124 -24.10 12.23 -28.89
C THR A 124 -24.99 11.89 -27.68
N VAL A 125 -24.47 11.08 -26.76
CA VAL A 125 -25.10 10.87 -25.45
C VAL A 125 -24.65 11.97 -24.50
N PHE A 126 -25.60 12.68 -23.89
CA PHE A 126 -25.33 13.79 -22.96
C PHE A 126 -24.64 13.28 -21.69
N ARG A 127 -23.45 13.80 -21.38
CA ARG A 127 -22.57 13.30 -20.30
C ARG A 127 -21.63 14.39 -19.76
N ARG A 128 -21.84 14.81 -18.51
CA ARG A 128 -20.87 15.58 -17.70
C ARG A 128 -19.79 14.64 -17.15
N VAL A 129 -18.50 14.99 -17.17
CA VAL A 129 -17.44 14.08 -16.69
C VAL A 129 -17.50 13.85 -15.17
N MET A 130 -17.72 14.89 -14.37
CA MET A 130 -17.86 14.79 -12.92
C MET A 130 -18.66 15.96 -12.33
N MET A 131 -19.41 15.69 -11.27
CA MET A 131 -20.18 16.67 -10.50
C MET A 131 -19.69 16.69 -9.06
N ILE A 132 -19.43 17.87 -8.52
CA ILE A 132 -18.97 18.09 -7.15
C ILE A 132 -20.02 18.98 -6.48
N ARG A 133 -20.71 18.47 -5.46
CA ARG A 133 -21.81 19.21 -4.82
C ARG A 133 -21.85 18.95 -3.32
N ASN A 134 -21.98 20.02 -2.53
CA ASN A 134 -22.14 19.97 -1.06
C ASN A 134 -21.02 19.16 -0.39
N THR A 135 -19.75 19.54 -0.60
CA THR A 135 -18.64 18.80 0.03
C THR A 135 -18.60 19.06 1.54
N ASP A 136 -18.49 17.99 2.33
CA ASP A 136 -18.38 18.04 3.80
C ASP A 136 -17.00 18.48 4.33
N GLY A 137 -16.04 18.69 3.41
CA GLY A 137 -14.71 19.23 3.66
C GLY A 137 -14.07 19.75 2.36
N GLU A 138 -12.76 20.03 2.41
CA GLU A 138 -11.98 20.43 1.24
C GLU A 138 -11.64 19.20 0.37
N LEU A 139 -12.10 19.21 -0.88
CA LEU A 139 -11.78 18.18 -1.88
C LEU A 139 -10.52 18.57 -2.66
N LYS A 140 -9.51 17.71 -2.68
CA LYS A 140 -8.18 17.98 -3.27
C LYS A 140 -7.91 17.07 -4.45
N PHE A 141 -7.46 17.64 -5.56
CA PHE A 141 -7.05 16.91 -6.75
C PHE A 141 -5.59 17.23 -7.13
N SER A 142 -4.82 16.21 -7.49
CA SER A 142 -3.43 16.35 -7.93
C SER A 142 -3.15 15.49 -9.17
N GLY A 143 -2.76 16.12 -10.29
CA GLY A 143 -2.28 15.42 -11.49
C GLY A 143 -3.34 14.72 -12.36
N ILE A 144 -4.63 15.06 -12.23
CA ILE A 144 -5.74 14.39 -12.95
C ILE A 144 -6.15 15.16 -14.21
N GLU A 145 -6.54 14.43 -15.27
CA GLU A 145 -7.13 14.95 -16.51
C GLU A 145 -8.64 14.65 -16.60
N TRP A 146 -9.46 15.64 -16.95
CA TRP A 146 -10.89 15.48 -17.27
C TRP A 146 -11.19 15.88 -18.73
N THR A 147 -11.83 14.98 -19.49
CA THR A 147 -12.10 15.22 -20.93
C THR A 147 -13.35 14.55 -21.49
N GLY A 148 -13.74 14.92 -22.71
CA GLY A 148 -14.79 14.26 -23.49
C GLY A 148 -16.21 14.55 -23.02
N GLY A 149 -16.38 15.42 -22.02
CA GLY A 149 -17.69 15.84 -21.53
C GLY A 149 -18.49 16.57 -22.61
N TYR A 150 -19.77 16.25 -22.73
CA TYR A 150 -20.69 16.89 -23.68
C TYR A 150 -22.08 17.06 -23.05
N ILE A 151 -22.42 18.31 -22.72
CA ILE A 151 -23.76 18.72 -22.27
C ILE A 151 -24.40 19.56 -23.39
N PRO A 152 -25.67 19.29 -23.79
CA PRO A 152 -26.40 20.10 -24.77
C PRO A 152 -26.98 21.36 -24.13
N ILE A 153 -27.67 22.21 -24.90
CA ILE A 153 -28.52 23.26 -24.33
C ILE A 153 -29.67 22.58 -23.56
N SER A 154 -29.75 22.83 -22.26
CA SER A 154 -30.79 22.36 -21.34
C SER A 154 -31.37 23.55 -20.57
N LEU A 155 -32.67 23.54 -20.27
CA LEU A 155 -33.33 24.61 -19.53
C LEU A 155 -33.17 24.47 -17.99
N ASP A 156 -32.74 23.30 -17.51
CA ASP A 156 -32.78 22.93 -16.08
C ASP A 156 -31.42 22.49 -15.49
N ASP A 157 -30.33 22.46 -16.27
CA ASP A 157 -29.04 21.88 -15.84
C ASP A 157 -27.95 22.95 -15.64
N PRO A 158 -27.35 23.09 -14.43
CA PRO A 158 -26.17 23.94 -14.21
C PRO A 158 -24.99 23.37 -14.99
N SER A 159 -24.84 23.85 -16.21
CA SER A 159 -23.98 23.24 -17.22
C SER A 159 -22.52 23.43 -16.85
N GLY A 160 -21.72 22.39 -17.10
CA GLY A 160 -20.31 22.31 -16.72
C GLY A 160 -19.76 21.05 -17.37
N GLY A 161 -19.29 21.16 -18.62
CA GLY A 161 -19.14 20.03 -19.54
C GLY A 161 -18.19 18.96 -19.02
N GLY A 162 -17.00 19.39 -18.58
CA GLY A 162 -16.10 18.56 -17.79
C GLY A 162 -16.59 18.44 -16.35
N LEU A 163 -16.53 19.55 -15.62
CA LEU A 163 -16.82 19.62 -14.19
C LEU A 163 -17.96 20.61 -13.88
N ASN A 164 -18.86 20.22 -12.98
CA ASN A 164 -19.77 21.16 -12.31
C ASN A 164 -19.50 21.14 -10.80
N ILE A 165 -19.25 22.31 -10.21
CA ILE A 165 -18.89 22.48 -8.79
C ILE A 165 -19.90 23.40 -8.12
N GLN A 166 -20.56 22.95 -7.05
CA GLN A 166 -21.64 23.69 -6.38
C GLN A 166 -21.58 23.57 -4.86
N ASN A 167 -21.63 24.70 -4.15
CA ASN A 167 -21.61 24.74 -2.68
C ASN A 167 -20.49 23.86 -2.08
N SER A 168 -19.26 24.05 -2.57
CA SER A 168 -18.11 23.19 -2.28
C SER A 168 -16.81 23.98 -2.12
N THR A 169 -15.84 23.39 -1.42
CA THR A 169 -14.45 23.88 -1.35
C THR A 169 -13.53 22.89 -2.05
N VAL A 170 -12.84 23.32 -3.12
CA VAL A 170 -12.07 22.42 -3.99
C VAL A 170 -10.69 23.01 -4.34
N THR A 171 -9.65 22.19 -4.29
CA THR A 171 -8.27 22.60 -4.63
C THR A 171 -7.69 21.69 -5.70
N PHE A 172 -7.30 22.27 -6.85
CA PHE A 172 -6.68 21.58 -7.98
C PHE A 172 -5.20 21.91 -8.07
N THR A 173 -4.35 20.89 -8.17
CA THR A 173 -2.89 21.03 -8.35
C THR A 173 -2.45 20.22 -9.57
N LYS A 174 -1.69 20.84 -10.50
CA LYS A 174 -1.16 20.17 -11.71
C LYS A 174 -2.21 19.41 -12.56
N CYS A 175 -3.47 19.83 -12.49
CA CYS A 175 -4.59 19.16 -13.15
C CYS A 175 -4.80 19.68 -14.58
N THR A 176 -5.46 18.90 -15.42
CA THR A 176 -5.83 19.26 -16.81
C THR A 176 -7.34 19.12 -17.03
N ILE A 177 -8.00 20.16 -17.54
CA ILE A 177 -9.40 20.09 -18.00
C ILE A 177 -9.40 20.43 -19.49
N THR A 178 -9.75 19.47 -20.35
CA THR A 178 -9.59 19.63 -21.80
C THR A 178 -10.61 18.90 -22.65
N GLY A 179 -10.95 19.42 -23.83
CA GLY A 179 -11.81 18.71 -24.78
C GLY A 179 -13.23 18.47 -24.28
N ASN A 180 -13.79 19.41 -23.51
CA ASN A 180 -15.15 19.34 -22.97
C ASN A 180 -16.05 20.41 -23.59
N ASN A 181 -17.34 20.11 -23.73
CA ASN A 181 -18.34 20.98 -24.35
C ASN A 181 -19.60 21.12 -23.47
N ALA A 182 -20.13 22.33 -23.33
CA ALA A 182 -21.41 22.59 -22.67
C ALA A 182 -22.30 23.54 -23.48
N GLY A 183 -23.58 23.21 -23.66
CA GLY A 183 -24.47 24.00 -24.52
C GLY A 183 -24.82 25.39 -23.96
N ASP A 184 -24.71 25.59 -22.65
CA ASP A 184 -25.00 26.86 -21.98
C ASP A 184 -23.74 27.43 -21.30
N THR A 185 -23.37 26.92 -20.13
CA THR A 185 -22.30 27.49 -19.30
C THR A 185 -21.15 26.50 -19.07
N GLY A 186 -19.92 27.02 -18.97
CA GLY A 186 -18.75 26.32 -18.43
C GLY A 186 -18.30 25.09 -19.22
N GLY A 187 -17.68 25.29 -20.39
CA GLY A 187 -17.31 24.17 -21.27
C GLY A 187 -16.39 23.16 -20.57
N GLY A 188 -15.31 23.65 -19.98
CA GLY A 188 -14.44 22.88 -19.10
C GLY A 188 -15.04 22.73 -17.71
N LEU A 189 -15.32 23.84 -17.04
CA LEU A 189 -15.87 23.87 -15.68
C LEU A 189 -16.96 24.93 -15.50
N ALA A 190 -17.95 24.63 -14.68
CA ALA A 190 -18.80 25.64 -14.04
C ALA A 190 -18.76 25.55 -12.53
N ILE A 191 -18.79 26.72 -11.88
CA ILE A 191 -18.59 26.89 -10.45
C ILE A 191 -19.69 27.82 -9.91
N SER A 192 -20.51 27.35 -8.96
CA SER A 192 -21.51 28.16 -8.25
C SER A 192 -21.36 28.07 -6.73
N ASP A 193 -21.53 29.19 -6.03
CA ASP A 193 -21.60 29.26 -4.56
C ASP A 193 -20.41 28.57 -3.84
N SER A 194 -19.22 28.59 -4.46
CA SER A 194 -18.09 27.74 -4.08
C SER A 194 -16.78 28.52 -3.85
N ILE A 195 -15.82 27.86 -3.21
CA ILE A 195 -14.44 28.33 -3.06
C ILE A 195 -13.52 27.36 -3.80
N VAL A 196 -12.86 27.82 -4.87
CA VAL A 196 -12.03 26.94 -5.72
C VAL A 196 -10.65 27.51 -5.98
N SER A 197 -9.60 26.73 -5.72
CA SER A 197 -8.21 27.12 -6.01
C SER A 197 -7.59 26.24 -7.09
N PHE A 198 -6.80 26.85 -7.98
CA PHE A 198 -6.07 26.19 -9.06
C PHE A 198 -4.60 26.57 -8.99
N THR A 199 -3.72 25.58 -8.88
CA THR A 199 -2.26 25.77 -8.90
C THR A 199 -1.63 24.93 -10.01
N LYS A 200 -0.90 25.56 -10.92
CA LYS A 200 -0.20 24.90 -12.05
C LYS A 200 -1.12 24.05 -12.94
N CYS A 201 -2.38 24.43 -13.07
CA CYS A 201 -3.38 23.68 -13.85
C CYS A 201 -3.46 24.17 -15.31
N MET A 202 -3.93 23.29 -16.19
CA MET A 202 -4.18 23.56 -17.60
C MET A 202 -5.67 23.44 -17.90
N ILE A 203 -6.27 24.45 -18.53
CA ILE A 203 -7.68 24.46 -18.96
C ILE A 203 -7.67 24.80 -20.44
N THR A 204 -7.80 23.79 -21.31
CA THR A 204 -7.52 23.96 -22.75
C THR A 204 -8.48 23.23 -23.67
N ASP A 205 -8.83 23.84 -24.80
CA ASP A 205 -9.65 23.19 -25.84
C ASP A 205 -11.06 22.80 -25.35
N ASN A 206 -11.68 23.63 -24.50
CA ASN A 206 -13.06 23.47 -24.04
C ASN A 206 -13.99 24.51 -24.69
N SER A 207 -15.28 24.19 -24.87
CA SER A 207 -16.25 25.06 -25.54
C SER A 207 -17.58 25.20 -24.81
N ALA A 208 -18.16 26.39 -24.80
CA ALA A 208 -19.54 26.62 -24.33
C ALA A 208 -20.20 27.86 -24.96
N TYR A 209 -21.49 28.05 -24.71
CA TYR A 209 -22.16 29.31 -25.06
C TYR A 209 -21.60 30.47 -24.21
N GLU A 210 -21.33 30.24 -22.92
CA GLU A 210 -20.67 31.17 -22.01
C GLU A 210 -19.60 30.51 -21.13
N GLY A 211 -18.42 31.13 -21.00
CA GLY A 211 -17.32 30.59 -20.20
C GLY A 211 -16.76 29.30 -20.81
N GLY A 212 -16.20 29.40 -22.02
CA GLY A 212 -15.72 28.24 -22.79
C GLY A 212 -14.76 27.35 -22.00
N GLY A 213 -13.79 27.96 -21.30
CA GLY A 213 -12.96 27.28 -20.32
C GLY A 213 -13.67 27.13 -18.98
N VAL A 214 -13.97 28.27 -18.33
CA VAL A 214 -14.61 28.31 -17.00
C VAL A 214 -15.73 29.34 -16.93
N PHE A 215 -16.87 28.94 -16.38
CA PHE A 215 -17.94 29.83 -15.93
C PHE A 215 -18.02 29.85 -14.40
N VAL A 216 -18.15 31.03 -13.79
CA VAL A 216 -18.13 31.20 -12.33
C VAL A 216 -19.23 32.17 -11.91
N VAL A 217 -20.06 31.76 -10.96
CA VAL A 217 -21.15 32.58 -10.40
C VAL A 217 -21.16 32.56 -8.87
N TYR A 218 -21.33 33.73 -8.25
CA TYR A 218 -21.37 33.94 -6.79
C TYR A 218 -20.30 33.16 -5.98
N SER A 219 -19.10 33.04 -6.53
CA SER A 219 -18.03 32.18 -5.99
C SER A 219 -16.75 32.97 -5.73
N THR A 220 -15.81 32.36 -4.98
CA THR A 220 -14.44 32.85 -4.84
C THR A 220 -13.49 31.88 -5.53
N VAL A 221 -12.70 32.36 -6.50
CA VAL A 221 -11.77 31.51 -7.26
C VAL A 221 -10.36 32.09 -7.35
N SER A 222 -9.34 31.24 -7.27
CA SER A 222 -7.94 31.65 -7.44
C SER A 222 -7.20 30.79 -8.46
N PHE A 223 -6.42 31.43 -9.32
CA PHE A 223 -5.57 30.77 -10.32
C PHE A 223 -4.12 31.21 -10.10
N ILE A 224 -3.22 30.25 -9.87
CA ILE A 224 -1.79 30.50 -9.64
C ILE A 224 -0.99 29.65 -10.62
N LEU A 225 -0.14 30.27 -11.44
CA LEU A 225 0.71 29.58 -12.43
C LEU A 225 -0.07 28.70 -13.42
N CYS A 226 -1.32 29.06 -13.74
CA CYS A 226 -2.21 28.27 -14.59
C CYS A 226 -2.16 28.72 -16.06
N SER A 227 -2.52 27.80 -16.97
CA SER A 227 -2.64 28.07 -18.41
C SER A 227 -4.09 27.83 -18.87
N ILE A 228 -4.76 28.87 -19.34
CA ILE A 228 -6.12 28.83 -19.88
C ILE A 228 -6.02 29.17 -21.37
N THR A 229 -6.13 28.16 -22.24
CA THR A 229 -5.76 28.31 -23.67
C THR A 229 -6.75 27.66 -24.64
N HIS A 230 -6.90 28.19 -25.86
CA HIS A 230 -7.72 27.56 -26.91
C HIS A 230 -9.19 27.26 -26.52
N ASN A 231 -9.75 27.94 -25.52
CA ASN A 231 -11.15 27.73 -25.13
C ASN A 231 -12.09 28.65 -25.92
N GLN A 232 -13.31 28.17 -26.20
CA GLN A 232 -14.24 28.81 -27.12
C GLN A 232 -15.61 29.12 -26.47
N GLY A 233 -15.97 30.40 -26.40
CA GLY A 233 -17.31 30.87 -26.07
C GLY A 233 -18.15 31.09 -27.34
N GLU A 234 -19.48 31.08 -27.26
CA GLU A 234 -20.33 31.66 -28.31
C GLU A 234 -20.71 33.12 -28.03
N ARG A 235 -20.81 33.50 -26.75
CA ARG A 235 -21.33 34.82 -26.35
C ARG A 235 -20.42 35.60 -25.42
N PHE A 236 -20.07 35.05 -24.26
CA PHE A 236 -19.31 35.77 -23.22
C PHE A 236 -18.25 34.89 -22.57
N GLY A 237 -16.99 35.36 -22.53
CA GLY A 237 -15.88 34.66 -21.87
C GLY A 237 -15.43 33.42 -22.64
N GLY A 238 -14.49 33.57 -23.57
CA GLY A 238 -13.91 32.42 -24.28
C GLY A 238 -13.09 31.55 -23.33
N GLY A 239 -12.16 32.16 -22.61
CA GLY A 239 -11.42 31.53 -21.51
C GLY A 239 -12.25 31.46 -20.24
N LEU A 240 -12.58 32.61 -19.65
CA LEU A 240 -13.16 32.76 -18.32
C LEU A 240 -14.37 33.70 -18.34
N ASN A 241 -15.43 33.37 -17.59
CA ASN A 241 -16.62 34.21 -17.39
C ASN A 241 -16.93 34.31 -15.89
N PHE A 242 -16.83 35.51 -15.33
CA PHE A 242 -17.02 35.78 -13.90
C PHE A 242 -18.30 36.62 -13.68
N ARG A 243 -19.27 36.07 -12.94
CA ARG A 243 -20.53 36.73 -12.59
C ARG A 243 -20.68 36.86 -11.08
N GLY A 244 -20.82 38.07 -10.56
CA GLY A 244 -21.08 38.30 -9.12
C GLY A 244 -20.02 37.71 -8.18
N SER A 245 -18.79 37.50 -8.68
CA SER A 245 -17.78 36.64 -8.07
C SER A 245 -16.51 37.42 -7.71
N VAL A 246 -15.71 36.87 -6.80
CA VAL A 246 -14.36 37.36 -6.50
C VAL A 246 -13.35 36.41 -7.13
N SER A 247 -12.42 36.95 -7.91
CA SER A 247 -11.41 36.13 -8.59
C SER A 247 -10.00 36.72 -8.47
N SER A 248 -9.00 35.85 -8.33
CA SER A 248 -7.59 36.22 -8.44
C SER A 248 -6.86 35.36 -9.46
N LEU A 249 -5.96 35.97 -10.23
CA LEU A 249 -5.13 35.33 -11.22
C LEU A 249 -3.70 35.82 -11.03
N THR A 250 -2.76 34.93 -10.72
CA THR A 250 -1.36 35.25 -10.44
C THR A 250 -0.45 34.44 -11.34
N SER A 251 0.41 35.11 -12.12
CA SER A 251 1.41 34.48 -12.99
C SER A 251 0.81 33.47 -13.99
N CYS A 252 -0.37 33.77 -14.54
CA CYS A 252 -1.11 32.87 -15.43
C CYS A 252 -0.90 33.20 -16.92
N LYS A 253 -1.20 32.23 -17.79
CA LYS A 253 -1.25 32.43 -19.25
C LYS A 253 -2.71 32.29 -19.71
N ILE A 254 -3.23 33.29 -20.42
CA ILE A 254 -4.57 33.30 -21.02
C ILE A 254 -4.42 33.62 -22.50
N THR A 255 -4.24 32.61 -23.36
CA THR A 255 -3.98 32.84 -24.78
C THR A 255 -4.84 32.02 -25.72
N ASP A 256 -5.02 32.50 -26.95
CA ASP A 256 -5.71 31.77 -28.01
C ASP A 256 -7.19 31.42 -27.69
N ASN A 257 -7.79 32.06 -26.67
CA ASN A 257 -9.20 31.86 -26.32
C ASN A 257 -10.10 32.78 -27.15
N ALA A 258 -11.24 32.28 -27.60
CA ALA A 258 -12.09 32.97 -28.57
C ALA A 258 -13.56 33.02 -28.13
N VAL A 259 -14.27 34.06 -28.55
CA VAL A 259 -15.74 34.07 -28.61
C VAL A 259 -16.17 34.13 -30.08
N ASN A 260 -17.06 33.23 -30.49
CA ASN A 260 -17.51 33.15 -31.89
C ASN A 260 -18.27 34.42 -32.32
N VAL A 261 -17.78 35.06 -33.38
CA VAL A 261 -18.30 36.36 -33.87
C VAL A 261 -19.52 36.19 -34.82
N TYR A 262 -19.92 34.97 -35.14
CA TYR A 262 -20.78 34.66 -36.30
C TYR A 262 -22.14 33.98 -35.98
N THR A 263 -23.09 34.70 -35.38
CA THR A 263 -24.55 34.42 -35.50
C THR A 263 -25.45 35.67 -35.47
N GLY A 264 -25.00 36.81 -36.03
CA GLY A 264 -25.89 37.88 -36.54
C GLY A 264 -26.81 38.65 -35.56
N ARG A 265 -26.81 38.37 -34.25
CA ARG A 265 -27.65 39.07 -33.25
C ARG A 265 -26.98 39.37 -31.91
N SER A 266 -25.75 38.94 -31.67
CA SER A 266 -25.00 39.30 -30.45
C SER A 266 -23.51 39.38 -30.78
N ARG A 267 -22.86 40.45 -30.31
CA ARG A 267 -21.42 40.68 -30.45
C ARG A 267 -20.72 40.01 -29.27
N GLY A 268 -19.75 39.14 -29.55
CA GLY A 268 -19.04 38.38 -28.52
C GLY A 268 -18.20 39.29 -27.61
N LYS A 269 -18.21 39.04 -26.30
CA LYS A 269 -17.45 39.87 -25.33
C LYS A 269 -16.49 39.01 -24.49
N GLY A 270 -15.27 39.50 -24.28
CA GLY A 270 -14.28 38.84 -23.41
C GLY A 270 -13.72 37.56 -24.02
N GLY A 271 -12.80 37.65 -24.97
CA GLY A 271 -12.14 36.47 -25.55
C GLY A 271 -11.38 35.67 -24.50
N GLY A 272 -10.51 36.32 -23.74
CA GLY A 272 -9.83 35.76 -22.56
C GLY A 272 -10.76 35.75 -21.34
N ILE A 273 -11.20 36.92 -20.88
CA ILE A 273 -12.04 37.11 -19.67
C ILE A 273 -13.27 37.97 -19.98
N TYR A 274 -14.44 37.54 -19.53
CA TYR A 274 -15.63 38.38 -19.36
C TYR A 274 -15.95 38.54 -17.87
N LEU A 275 -16.21 39.76 -17.43
CA LEU A 275 -16.52 40.09 -16.03
C LEU A 275 -17.84 40.89 -15.93
N ILE A 276 -18.71 40.51 -14.99
CA ILE A 276 -19.93 41.24 -14.64
C ILE A 276 -20.25 41.17 -13.14
N GLY A 277 -20.44 42.33 -12.49
CA GLY A 277 -20.92 42.44 -11.11
C GLY A 277 -19.97 41.92 -10.02
N GLY A 278 -18.69 41.69 -10.34
CA GLY A 278 -17.70 41.08 -9.46
C GLY A 278 -16.37 41.82 -9.43
N THR A 279 -15.40 41.30 -8.67
CA THR A 279 -14.04 41.84 -8.59
C THR A 279 -13.02 40.81 -9.07
N THR A 280 -12.17 41.20 -10.01
CA THR A 280 -11.05 40.37 -10.51
C THR A 280 -9.73 41.08 -10.27
N LEU A 281 -8.79 40.41 -9.60
CA LEU A 281 -7.39 40.82 -9.51
C LEU A 281 -6.55 39.94 -10.44
N ALA A 282 -5.95 40.52 -11.47
CA ALA A 282 -5.01 39.82 -12.35
C ALA A 282 -3.60 40.43 -12.22
N THR A 283 -2.66 39.61 -11.78
CA THR A 283 -1.26 39.94 -11.52
C THR A 283 -0.35 39.03 -12.36
N SER A 284 0.56 39.61 -13.14
CA SER A 284 1.49 38.88 -14.03
C SER A 284 0.82 37.89 -15.00
N VAL A 285 -0.37 38.24 -15.51
CA VAL A 285 -1.08 37.44 -16.50
C VAL A 285 -0.65 37.80 -17.91
N ILE A 286 -0.25 36.80 -18.69
CA ILE A 286 0.05 36.96 -20.11
C ILE A 286 -1.23 36.69 -20.90
N PHE A 287 -1.80 37.74 -21.46
CA PHE A 287 -2.85 37.69 -22.46
C PHE A 287 -2.25 37.82 -23.87
N SER A 288 -2.68 36.95 -24.77
CA SER A 288 -2.24 37.01 -26.16
C SER A 288 -3.20 36.27 -27.08
N THR A 289 -3.28 36.68 -28.35
CA THR A 289 -4.01 35.98 -29.42
C THR A 289 -5.47 35.62 -29.15
N ASN A 290 -6.08 36.21 -28.11
CA ASN A 290 -7.48 35.98 -27.77
C ASN A 290 -8.38 36.73 -28.78
N ALA A 291 -9.62 36.30 -28.93
CA ALA A 291 -10.55 36.86 -29.92
C ALA A 291 -11.93 37.14 -29.34
N GLY A 292 -12.45 38.33 -29.58
CA GLY A 292 -13.80 38.75 -29.21
C GLY A 292 -14.24 39.92 -30.09
N THR A 293 -15.51 40.32 -30.02
CA THR A 293 -15.91 41.57 -30.65
C THR A 293 -15.52 42.75 -29.77
N PHE A 294 -15.83 42.69 -28.46
CA PHE A 294 -15.46 43.72 -27.49
C PHE A 294 -14.63 43.14 -26.34
N GLY A 295 -13.37 43.55 -26.21
CA GLY A 295 -12.46 43.07 -25.17
C GLY A 295 -12.00 41.65 -25.48
N GLY A 296 -10.86 41.53 -26.12
CA GLY A 296 -10.34 40.28 -26.67
C GLY A 296 -9.58 39.56 -25.59
N ASP A 297 -8.77 40.28 -24.84
CA ASP A 297 -8.15 39.79 -23.63
C ASP A 297 -9.14 39.89 -22.46
N VAL A 298 -9.75 41.07 -22.25
CA VAL A 298 -10.70 41.28 -21.14
C VAL A 298 -11.87 42.19 -21.52
N HIS A 299 -13.09 41.81 -21.16
CA HIS A 299 -14.27 42.67 -21.16
C HIS A 299 -14.80 42.87 -19.74
N VAL A 300 -15.02 44.12 -19.36
CA VAL A 300 -15.56 44.51 -18.05
C VAL A 300 -16.93 45.17 -18.23
N SER A 301 -17.97 44.54 -17.67
CA SER A 301 -19.35 45.04 -17.71
C SER A 301 -19.63 46.01 -16.54
N PRO A 302 -20.73 46.79 -16.59
CA PRO A 302 -21.08 47.72 -15.50
C PRO A 302 -21.22 47.02 -14.14
N GLY A 303 -20.87 47.74 -13.07
CA GLY A 303 -20.91 47.21 -11.70
C GLY A 303 -19.76 46.26 -11.35
N SER A 304 -18.72 46.15 -12.19
CA SER A 304 -17.56 45.29 -11.96
C SER A 304 -16.29 46.08 -11.68
N THR A 305 -15.33 45.43 -11.01
CA THR A 305 -14.00 45.99 -10.74
C THR A 305 -12.93 45.05 -11.31
N LEU A 306 -12.08 45.56 -12.21
CA LEU A 306 -10.90 44.86 -12.71
C LEU A 306 -9.65 45.57 -12.18
N LEU A 307 -8.78 44.81 -11.50
CA LEU A 307 -7.52 45.27 -10.97
C LEU A 307 -6.38 44.57 -11.73
N LEU A 308 -5.53 45.34 -12.40
CA LEU A 308 -4.45 44.83 -13.26
C LEU A 308 -3.07 45.22 -12.70
N ALA A 309 -2.17 44.25 -12.64
CA ALA A 309 -0.76 44.37 -12.27
C ALA A 309 0.11 43.45 -13.16
N GLU A 310 1.27 43.90 -13.64
CA GLU A 310 2.21 43.15 -14.53
C GLU A 310 1.64 42.43 -15.78
N ASN A 311 0.43 42.76 -16.23
CA ASN A 311 -0.19 42.01 -17.32
C ASN A 311 0.38 42.42 -18.69
N ILE A 312 0.60 41.43 -19.56
CA ILE A 312 1.02 41.62 -20.95
C ILE A 312 -0.20 41.34 -21.84
N THR A 313 -0.53 42.23 -22.79
CA THR A 313 -1.57 42.03 -23.81
C THR A 313 -0.96 42.12 -25.20
N SER A 314 -1.25 41.17 -26.10
CA SER A 314 -0.58 41.13 -27.42
C SER A 314 -1.28 40.28 -28.49
N GLY A 315 -1.50 40.85 -29.68
CA GLY A 315 -1.85 40.09 -30.88
C GLY A 315 -3.28 39.52 -30.92
N SER A 316 -4.18 40.04 -30.10
CA SER A 316 -5.58 39.63 -30.05
C SER A 316 -6.37 40.13 -31.27
N LYS A 317 -7.33 39.33 -31.76
CA LYS A 317 -7.98 39.50 -33.08
C LYS A 317 -9.40 40.06 -32.96
N MET A 318 -9.63 41.32 -33.34
CA MET A 318 -10.86 42.04 -32.94
C MET A 318 -11.36 43.17 -33.85
N GLU A 319 -12.58 43.65 -33.52
CA GLU A 319 -13.22 44.88 -34.01
C GLU A 319 -12.98 46.10 -33.05
N TYR A 320 -12.73 45.87 -31.76
CA TYR A 320 -12.44 46.88 -30.72
C TYR A 320 -11.22 46.47 -29.88
N GLU A 321 -10.68 47.34 -29.01
CA GLU A 321 -9.36 47.16 -28.36
C GLU A 321 -9.25 46.02 -27.32
N ASP A 322 -8.01 45.53 -27.10
CA ASP A 322 -7.63 44.33 -26.30
C ASP A 322 -8.38 44.21 -24.96
N ILE A 323 -8.52 45.33 -24.24
CA ILE A 323 -9.35 45.46 -23.04
C ILE A 323 -10.51 46.43 -23.33
N TYR A 324 -11.73 46.02 -23.01
CA TYR A 324 -12.92 46.85 -23.16
C TYR A 324 -13.63 47.05 -21.82
N MET A 325 -13.95 48.30 -21.46
CA MET A 325 -14.60 48.65 -20.21
C MET A 325 -15.91 49.42 -20.43
N GLU A 326 -17.03 48.78 -20.11
CA GLU A 326 -18.37 49.37 -20.14
C GLU A 326 -18.69 49.98 -18.76
N SER A 327 -18.50 51.30 -18.64
CA SER A 327 -18.75 52.08 -17.40
C SER A 327 -17.98 51.60 -16.15
N ALA A 328 -16.85 50.92 -16.32
CA ALA A 328 -16.00 50.42 -15.24
C ALA A 328 -14.85 51.39 -14.86
N ARG A 329 -14.16 51.10 -13.76
CA ARG A 329 -13.01 51.87 -13.25
C ARG A 329 -11.79 50.94 -13.06
N ALA A 330 -10.61 51.40 -13.47
CA ALA A 330 -9.27 50.83 -13.19
C ALA A 330 -8.33 52.01 -12.82
N LEU A 331 -7.17 51.88 -12.09
CA LEU A 331 -6.44 53.01 -11.41
C LEU A 331 -4.85 53.05 -11.48
N ILE A 332 -4.14 54.03 -12.12
CA ILE A 332 -2.67 54.08 -12.48
C ILE A 332 -1.87 54.82 -11.40
N PHE A 333 -0.71 54.30 -10.98
CA PHE A 333 0.34 55.08 -10.31
C PHE A 333 1.79 54.62 -10.62
N LYS A 334 2.78 55.47 -10.31
CA LYS A 334 4.22 55.19 -10.47
C LYS A 334 4.92 55.04 -9.11
N GLY A 335 5.47 53.86 -8.86
CA GLY A 335 6.48 53.61 -7.82
C GLY A 335 5.91 53.48 -6.41
N CYS A 336 6.17 52.33 -5.79
CA CYS A 336 5.79 52.05 -4.41
C CYS A 336 7.02 51.56 -3.61
N PRO A 337 7.06 51.81 -2.28
CA PRO A 337 8.15 51.34 -1.43
C PRO A 337 8.22 49.80 -1.37
N PRO A 338 9.34 49.22 -0.89
CA PRO A 338 9.45 47.77 -0.68
C PRO A 338 8.27 47.25 0.14
N GLY A 339 7.72 46.11 -0.24
CA GLY A 339 6.50 45.57 0.38
C GLY A 339 5.18 46.03 -0.22
N TYR A 340 5.19 46.90 -1.22
CA TYR A 340 3.97 47.46 -1.81
C TYR A 340 3.97 47.39 -3.35
N SER A 341 2.77 47.36 -3.95
CA SER A 341 2.55 47.48 -5.41
C SER A 341 1.56 48.59 -5.76
N GLY A 342 1.63 49.03 -7.02
CA GLY A 342 0.69 49.95 -7.65
C GLY A 342 -0.19 49.27 -8.72
N PHE A 343 -1.32 49.90 -9.05
CA PHE A 343 -2.31 49.45 -10.05
C PHE A 343 -2.25 50.27 -11.36
N LEU A 344 -3.14 49.97 -12.32
CA LEU A 344 -3.24 50.60 -13.65
C LEU A 344 -4.67 51.16 -14.02
N LEU A 345 -4.80 52.46 -14.32
CA LEU A 345 -5.94 53.25 -14.87
C LEU A 345 -5.94 53.08 -16.38
N TYR A 346 -7.09 53.40 -16.96
CA TYR A 346 -7.03 54.48 -17.94
C TYR A 346 -8.02 55.60 -17.55
N GLN A 347 -7.56 56.86 -17.59
CA GLN A 347 -8.42 58.05 -17.63
C GLN A 347 -7.77 58.98 -18.65
N GLU A 348 -8.48 59.29 -19.73
CA GLU A 348 -8.05 60.26 -20.74
C GLU A 348 -7.89 61.66 -20.12
N PRO A 349 -6.77 62.34 -20.42
CA PRO A 349 -6.76 63.79 -20.58
C PRO A 349 -6.50 64.13 -22.05
N GLU A 350 -7.24 65.09 -22.62
CA GLU A 350 -7.16 65.49 -24.03
C GLU A 350 -5.76 65.97 -24.52
N ASN A 351 -4.73 66.05 -23.65
CA ASN A 351 -3.36 66.39 -24.02
C ASN A 351 -2.31 65.81 -23.02
N ALA A 352 -1.82 64.58 -23.24
CA ALA A 352 -0.66 64.04 -22.51
C ALA A 352 0.41 63.43 -23.43
N THR A 353 1.60 64.03 -23.45
CA THR A 353 2.77 63.52 -24.16
C THR A 353 3.61 62.55 -23.31
N SER A 354 3.78 61.32 -23.83
CA SER A 354 4.78 60.31 -23.46
C SER A 354 4.84 59.78 -22.01
N CYS A 355 4.26 58.60 -21.79
CA CYS A 355 4.76 57.51 -20.93
C CYS A 355 4.15 56.17 -21.40
N ASP A 356 4.97 55.12 -21.57
CA ASP A 356 4.61 53.72 -21.93
C ASP A 356 3.38 53.54 -22.85
N ALA A 357 3.55 53.83 -24.15
CA ALA A 357 2.47 53.90 -25.14
C ALA A 357 1.88 52.54 -25.63
N GLU A 358 2.37 51.39 -25.15
CA GLU A 358 2.07 50.08 -25.75
C GLU A 358 0.82 49.38 -25.18
N LEU A 359 0.36 49.77 -23.99
CA LEU A 359 -0.89 49.29 -23.38
C LEU A 359 -2.04 50.33 -23.47
N VAL A 360 -1.72 51.59 -23.77
CA VAL A 360 -2.69 52.68 -23.77
C VAL A 360 -3.61 52.63 -25.00
N GLY A 361 -3.08 52.36 -26.19
CA GLY A 361 -3.87 52.13 -27.41
C GLY A 361 -4.48 50.72 -27.50
N LYS A 362 -4.83 50.14 -26.34
CA LYS A 362 -5.37 48.78 -26.16
C LYS A 362 -6.50 48.74 -25.11
N ILE A 363 -7.03 49.90 -24.69
CA ILE A 363 -8.10 50.04 -23.69
C ILE A 363 -9.20 50.97 -24.24
N SER A 364 -10.38 50.42 -24.52
CA SER A 364 -11.54 51.19 -25.02
C SER A 364 -12.63 51.39 -23.95
N THR A 365 -13.27 52.55 -23.94
CA THR A 365 -14.36 52.92 -22.99
C THR A 365 -15.50 53.65 -23.70
N THR A 366 -16.71 53.67 -23.11
CA THR A 366 -17.87 54.40 -23.64
C THR A 366 -18.69 55.08 -22.53
N GLY A 367 -18.81 56.41 -22.57
CA GLY A 367 -19.82 57.16 -21.81
C GLY A 367 -19.43 58.58 -21.38
N ASP A 368 -20.20 59.58 -21.82
CA ASP A 368 -20.12 60.97 -21.32
C ASP A 368 -20.71 61.08 -19.91
N TYR A 369 -19.88 60.90 -18.88
CA TYR A 369 -20.19 61.30 -17.51
C TYR A 369 -19.09 62.20 -16.94
N PRO A 370 -19.43 63.27 -16.20
CA PRO A 370 -18.44 64.15 -15.62
C PRO A 370 -17.63 63.39 -14.56
N PHE A 371 -16.38 63.08 -14.90
CA PHE A 371 -15.41 62.50 -13.98
C PHE A 371 -15.11 63.47 -12.83
N PRO A 372 -14.81 62.97 -11.61
CA PRO A 372 -14.34 63.84 -10.53
C PRO A 372 -13.03 64.54 -10.94
N ASP A 373 -12.89 65.79 -10.51
CA ASP A 373 -11.70 66.62 -10.75
C ASP A 373 -10.43 65.90 -10.24
N PRO A 374 -9.40 65.68 -11.08
CA PRO A 374 -8.15 65.03 -10.65
C PRO A 374 -7.41 65.78 -9.54
N ASN A 375 -7.80 67.03 -9.22
CA ASN A 375 -7.26 67.82 -8.12
C ASN A 375 -7.97 67.60 -6.77
N ASN A 376 -8.94 66.68 -6.65
CA ASN A 376 -9.70 66.49 -5.41
C ASN A 376 -9.81 65.02 -4.95
N CYS A 377 -8.66 64.39 -4.69
CA CYS A 377 -8.55 63.10 -3.99
C CYS A 377 -8.87 63.18 -2.47
N GLY A 378 -9.37 64.32 -1.96
CA GLY A 378 -9.65 64.50 -0.52
C GLY A 378 -8.42 64.71 0.38
N LEU A 379 -7.25 64.99 -0.22
CA LEU A 379 -6.00 65.34 0.47
C LEU A 379 -5.52 66.72 0.01
N GLU A 380 -4.63 67.36 0.78
CA GLU A 380 -4.25 68.75 0.55
C GLU A 380 -3.54 68.99 -0.81
N LYS A 381 -3.70 70.21 -1.33
CA LYS A 381 -3.25 70.61 -2.68
C LYS A 381 -1.73 70.44 -2.86
N GLY A 382 -1.32 69.45 -3.65
CA GLY A 382 0.03 69.41 -4.25
C GLY A 382 0.68 68.04 -4.38
N GLU A 383 0.15 67.00 -3.73
CA GLU A 383 0.74 65.66 -3.80
C GLU A 383 0.05 64.76 -4.86
N PRO A 384 0.81 63.93 -5.61
CA PRO A 384 0.21 62.92 -6.49
C PRO A 384 -0.50 61.85 -5.65
N CYS A 385 -1.67 61.38 -6.07
CA CYS A 385 -2.53 60.46 -5.30
C CYS A 385 -2.00 59.01 -5.23
N ASN A 386 -0.75 58.79 -4.81
CA ASN A 386 -0.06 57.50 -4.78
C ASN A 386 -0.70 56.51 -3.78
N TYR A 387 -1.70 55.75 -4.23
CA TYR A 387 -2.25 54.63 -3.47
C TYR A 387 -1.42 53.36 -3.69
N CYS A 388 -0.46 53.13 -2.81
CA CYS A 388 0.31 51.89 -2.72
C CYS A 388 -0.38 50.89 -1.81
N PHE A 389 -0.60 49.66 -2.28
CA PHE A 389 -1.18 48.59 -1.49
C PHE A 389 -0.09 47.64 -1.00
N PRO A 390 -0.13 47.20 0.28
CA PRO A 390 0.82 46.21 0.76
C PRO A 390 0.65 44.91 -0.05
N CYS A 391 1.76 44.25 -0.35
CA CYS A 391 1.74 42.95 -0.99
C CYS A 391 0.89 41.97 -0.18
N ALA A 392 0.00 41.24 -0.86
CA ALA A 392 -0.75 40.17 -0.22
C ALA A 392 0.23 39.12 0.34
N ASN A 393 -0.15 38.48 1.46
CA ASN A 393 0.69 37.46 2.08
C ASN A 393 1.04 36.35 1.07
N GLY A 394 2.32 36.02 0.99
CA GLY A 394 2.91 35.12 -0.01
C GLY A 394 3.62 35.81 -1.17
N LEU A 395 3.44 37.12 -1.33
CA LEU A 395 4.08 37.94 -2.36
C LEU A 395 5.10 38.92 -1.75
N VAL A 396 6.07 39.37 -2.55
CA VAL A 396 7.07 40.39 -2.17
C VAL A 396 7.32 41.41 -3.28
N SER A 397 7.79 42.61 -2.90
CA SER A 397 8.20 43.67 -3.83
C SER A 397 9.49 44.34 -3.35
N ALA A 398 10.53 44.35 -4.18
CA ALA A 398 11.85 44.89 -3.84
C ALA A 398 12.00 46.41 -4.15
N GLY A 399 10.95 47.21 -3.93
CA GLY A 399 10.97 48.69 -3.83
C GLY A 399 11.35 49.52 -5.07
N ALA A 400 11.87 48.89 -6.11
CA ALA A 400 12.03 49.45 -7.46
C ALA A 400 11.29 48.61 -8.51
N GLU A 401 11.00 47.35 -8.20
CA GLU A 401 9.99 46.54 -8.88
C GLU A 401 8.62 47.18 -8.59
N ARG A 402 7.80 47.46 -9.61
CA ARG A 402 6.54 48.22 -9.43
C ARG A 402 5.44 47.41 -8.70
N LEU A 403 5.70 46.14 -8.40
CA LEU A 403 4.74 45.03 -8.50
C LEU A 403 5.12 43.87 -7.53
N CYS A 404 4.14 43.13 -7.01
CA CYS A 404 4.37 42.06 -6.03
C CYS A 404 4.45 40.67 -6.68
N ARG A 405 5.60 40.00 -6.56
CA ARG A 405 5.85 38.64 -7.09
C ARG A 405 5.76 37.57 -6.01
N PRO A 406 5.24 36.36 -6.30
CA PRO A 406 5.16 35.28 -5.31
C PRO A 406 6.54 34.79 -4.88
N CYS A 407 6.68 34.41 -3.61
CA CYS A 407 7.90 33.77 -3.14
C CYS A 407 8.09 32.39 -3.78
N PRO A 408 9.32 32.03 -4.21
CA PRO A 408 9.58 30.71 -4.78
C PRO A 408 9.31 29.60 -3.75
N PRO A 409 8.97 28.37 -4.20
CA PRO A 409 8.79 27.23 -3.31
C PRO A 409 9.99 27.06 -2.38
N GLY A 410 9.72 26.83 -1.10
CA GLY A 410 10.73 26.82 -0.05
C GLY A 410 10.94 28.16 0.67
N SER A 411 10.19 29.20 0.33
CA SER A 411 10.32 30.51 0.98
C SER A 411 8.97 31.18 1.23
N TYR A 412 8.97 32.22 2.05
CA TYR A 412 7.81 33.02 2.46
C TYR A 412 8.24 34.50 2.62
N PRO A 413 7.34 35.50 2.54
CA PRO A 413 7.70 36.90 2.69
C PRO A 413 8.19 37.23 4.11
N ASN A 414 9.14 38.17 4.23
CA ASN A 414 9.43 38.84 5.51
C ASN A 414 8.23 39.71 5.98
N GLU A 415 8.25 40.19 7.22
CA GLU A 415 7.14 41.00 7.80
C GLU A 415 6.82 42.28 7.01
N ALA A 416 7.79 42.78 6.24
CA ALA A 416 7.65 43.96 5.39
C ALA A 416 7.31 43.62 3.92
N HIS A 417 7.09 42.35 3.59
CA HIS A 417 6.91 41.82 2.23
C HIS A 417 7.96 42.33 1.21
N ALA A 418 9.17 42.65 1.66
CA ALA A 418 10.22 43.22 0.82
C ALA A 418 11.12 42.14 0.19
N GLU A 419 11.27 40.99 0.86
CA GLU A 419 12.11 39.88 0.41
C GLU A 419 11.54 38.52 0.86
N CYS A 420 11.96 37.44 0.19
CA CYS A 420 11.57 36.09 0.54
C CYS A 420 12.61 35.43 1.46
N ILE A 421 12.18 35.02 2.65
CA ILE A 421 12.97 34.27 3.62
C ILE A 421 12.81 32.78 3.33
N SER A 422 13.90 32.04 3.22
CA SER A 422 13.86 30.57 3.10
C SER A 422 13.32 29.91 4.36
N CYS A 423 12.49 28.88 4.19
CA CYS A 423 12.01 28.06 5.30
C CYS A 423 13.17 27.48 6.10
N LYS A 424 13.00 27.42 7.42
CA LYS A 424 13.95 26.77 8.33
C LYS A 424 13.74 25.25 8.28
N PRO A 425 14.76 24.43 8.60
CA PRO A 425 14.58 23.00 8.82
C PRO A 425 13.39 22.72 9.78
N GLY A 426 12.66 21.64 9.54
CA GLY A 426 11.40 21.31 10.19
C GLY A 426 10.17 22.03 9.64
N THR A 427 10.34 22.91 8.64
CA THR A 427 9.24 23.63 7.97
C THR A 427 9.37 23.56 6.44
N ALA A 428 8.26 23.75 5.74
CA ALA A 428 8.21 23.81 4.28
C ALA A 428 7.18 24.84 3.77
N SER A 429 7.34 25.32 2.54
CA SER A 429 6.44 26.31 1.91
C SER A 429 6.24 26.01 0.42
N LEU A 430 4.98 25.92 -0.02
CA LEU A 430 4.65 25.95 -1.44
C LEU A 430 4.85 27.37 -1.99
N GLY A 431 5.22 27.50 -3.27
CA GLY A 431 5.48 28.81 -3.86
C GLY A 431 4.26 29.73 -3.78
N GLY A 432 4.46 30.95 -3.28
CA GLY A 432 3.39 31.91 -3.00
C GLY A 432 2.65 31.71 -1.67
N ALA A 433 3.10 30.81 -0.78
CA ALA A 433 2.48 30.64 0.54
C ALA A 433 2.87 31.75 1.54
N PRO A 434 1.97 32.13 2.47
CA PRO A 434 2.16 33.27 3.37
C PRO A 434 3.20 33.05 4.48
N TYR A 435 3.47 31.81 4.84
CA TYR A 435 4.42 31.39 5.88
C TYR A 435 4.84 29.95 5.60
N CYS A 436 5.97 29.52 6.19
CA CYS A 436 6.35 28.10 6.17
C CYS A 436 5.51 27.31 7.20
N THR A 437 4.88 26.23 6.74
CA THR A 437 4.14 25.30 7.59
C THR A 437 5.10 24.32 8.23
N ALA A 438 4.89 23.97 9.50
CA ALA A 438 5.68 22.95 10.18
C ALA A 438 5.36 21.54 9.63
N CYS A 439 6.38 20.68 9.56
CA CYS A 439 6.25 19.28 9.16
C CYS A 439 5.59 18.46 10.28
N ILE A 440 4.27 18.53 10.36
CA ILE A 440 3.46 17.94 11.44
C ILE A 440 2.93 16.54 11.13
N GLY A 441 2.95 16.13 9.85
CA GLY A 441 2.41 14.84 9.42
C GLY A 441 3.20 13.62 9.92
N PRO A 442 2.62 12.41 9.80
CA PRO A 442 3.29 11.17 10.17
C PRO A 442 4.60 10.97 9.40
N GLY A 443 5.71 10.84 10.12
CA GLY A 443 7.04 10.68 9.52
C GLY A 443 7.60 11.90 8.77
N GLU A 444 6.87 13.02 8.67
CA GLU A 444 7.35 14.21 7.96
C GLU A 444 8.57 14.86 8.62
N PHE A 445 9.51 15.32 7.81
CA PHE A 445 10.68 16.10 8.22
C PHE A 445 11.14 17.07 7.11
N SER A 446 12.00 18.01 7.46
CA SER A 446 12.66 18.92 6.52
C SER A 446 14.07 19.20 7.03
N ALA A 447 15.09 18.57 6.44
CA ALA A 447 16.47 18.67 6.94
C ALA A 447 17.18 19.95 6.52
N ASN A 448 16.89 20.44 5.32
CA ASN A 448 17.56 21.58 4.72
C ASN A 448 16.66 22.83 4.77
N SER A 449 17.28 24.01 4.87
CA SER A 449 16.55 25.25 4.63
C SER A 449 16.07 25.32 3.18
N GLY A 450 14.93 25.98 2.95
CA GLY A 450 14.37 26.11 1.60
C GLY A 450 13.52 24.93 1.11
N ALA A 451 13.04 24.06 2.00
CA ALA A 451 12.21 22.92 1.61
C ALA A 451 10.84 23.36 1.06
N SER A 452 10.52 22.96 -0.17
CA SER A 452 9.25 23.28 -0.83
C SER A 452 8.07 22.40 -0.39
N VAL A 453 8.38 21.20 0.12
CA VAL A 453 7.48 20.22 0.73
C VAL A 453 8.21 19.52 1.86
N CYS A 454 7.48 18.98 2.84
CA CYS A 454 8.06 18.09 3.84
C CYS A 454 8.37 16.73 3.20
N SER A 455 9.55 16.19 3.50
CA SER A 455 9.95 14.83 3.10
C SER A 455 9.41 13.82 4.11
N ILE A 456 9.10 12.61 3.66
CA ILE A 456 8.71 11.51 4.54
C ILE A 456 9.95 10.71 4.96
N ALA A 457 10.09 10.41 6.25
CA ALA A 457 11.14 9.54 6.75
C ALA A 457 11.02 8.14 6.10
N PRO A 458 12.09 7.64 5.45
CA PRO A 458 12.06 6.35 4.76
C PRO A 458 11.96 5.17 5.75
N ALA A 459 11.65 3.99 5.22
CA ALA A 459 11.72 2.76 6.00
C ALA A 459 13.12 2.59 6.60
N GLY A 460 13.18 2.15 7.86
CA GLY A 460 14.41 2.15 8.66
C GLY A 460 14.51 3.28 9.68
N PHE A 461 13.77 4.38 9.48
CA PHE A 461 13.99 5.64 10.18
C PHE A 461 12.71 6.24 10.76
N LYS A 462 12.88 7.10 11.77
CA LYS A 462 11.87 8.03 12.28
C LYS A 462 12.40 9.47 12.16
N PRO A 463 11.54 10.49 12.08
CA PRO A 463 11.99 11.88 12.09
C PRO A 463 12.50 12.27 13.49
N THR A 464 13.51 13.13 13.57
CA THR A 464 14.00 13.68 14.84
C THR A 464 12.89 14.45 15.57
N PHE A 465 12.98 14.61 16.90
CA PHE A 465 11.96 15.32 17.71
C PHE A 465 11.56 16.70 17.16
N ASN A 466 12.54 17.46 16.64
CA ASN A 466 12.36 18.78 16.05
C ASN A 466 12.06 18.76 14.53
N ARG A 467 11.90 17.58 13.93
CA ARG A 467 11.62 17.33 12.50
C ARG A 467 12.67 17.92 11.53
N THR A 468 13.88 18.21 12.00
CA THR A 468 14.99 18.73 11.18
C THR A 468 15.90 17.64 10.60
N GLY A 469 15.46 16.39 10.59
CA GLY A 469 16.26 15.25 10.14
C GLY A 469 15.57 13.93 10.43
N ILE A 470 16.31 12.84 10.24
CA ILE A 470 15.90 11.47 10.53
C ILE A 470 16.93 10.79 11.43
N GLU A 471 16.47 9.81 12.21
CA GLU A 471 17.27 8.94 13.06
C GLU A 471 16.88 7.48 12.80
N ALA A 472 17.86 6.58 12.81
CA ALA A 472 17.62 5.16 12.58
C ALA A 472 16.84 4.54 13.75
N CYS A 473 16.00 3.53 13.46
CA CYS A 473 15.36 2.76 14.52
C CYS A 473 16.40 1.93 15.30
N PRO A 474 16.38 1.94 16.64
CA PRO A 474 17.29 1.16 17.47
C PRO A 474 17.03 -0.35 17.33
N SER A 475 17.98 -1.17 17.79
CA SER A 475 17.84 -2.63 17.75
C SER A 475 16.59 -3.07 18.50
N GLY A 476 15.83 -4.00 17.92
CA GLY A 476 14.54 -4.45 18.45
C GLY A 476 13.36 -3.56 18.08
N GLU A 477 13.58 -2.44 17.39
CA GLU A 477 12.52 -1.62 16.80
C GLU A 477 12.64 -1.58 15.27
N TYR A 478 11.57 -1.18 14.58
CA TYR A 478 11.53 -1.00 13.12
C TYR A 478 10.60 0.15 12.71
N SER A 479 10.73 0.62 11.46
CA SER A 479 9.82 1.59 10.84
C SER A 479 9.64 1.26 9.37
N ILE A 480 8.39 1.12 8.91
CA ILE A 480 8.05 0.97 7.50
C ILE A 480 8.08 2.29 6.71
N GLY A 481 8.56 3.37 7.33
CA GLY A 481 8.50 4.74 6.81
C GLY A 481 7.17 5.43 7.14
N GLY A 482 7.14 6.76 7.07
CA GLY A 482 5.92 7.54 7.32
C GLY A 482 5.38 7.46 8.76
N LYS A 483 6.19 7.05 9.74
CA LYS A 483 5.82 7.00 11.17
C LYS A 483 6.60 8.01 11.99
N THR A 484 5.96 8.54 13.04
CA THR A 484 6.57 9.50 13.98
C THR A 484 7.48 8.85 15.02
N SER A 485 7.40 7.53 15.17
CA SER A 485 8.19 6.70 16.06
C SER A 485 8.39 5.33 15.42
N CYS A 486 9.44 4.63 15.82
CA CYS A 486 9.61 3.24 15.49
C CYS A 486 8.65 2.37 16.33
N SER A 487 8.44 1.14 15.91
CA SER A 487 7.59 0.14 16.57
C SER A 487 8.45 -1.02 17.06
N SER A 488 8.15 -1.58 18.23
CA SER A 488 8.82 -2.79 18.73
C SER A 488 8.65 -3.96 17.76
N CYS A 489 9.68 -4.77 17.58
CA CYS A 489 9.57 -6.05 16.89
C CYS A 489 8.66 -7.01 17.65
N PRO A 490 7.64 -7.61 17.01
CA PRO A 490 6.81 -8.64 17.64
C PRO A 490 7.63 -9.85 18.12
N ALA A 491 7.12 -10.55 19.14
CA ALA A 491 7.73 -11.80 19.61
C ALA A 491 7.90 -12.82 18.46
N GLY A 492 9.04 -13.51 18.45
CA GLY A 492 9.51 -14.36 17.36
C GLY A 492 10.08 -13.64 16.13
N THR A 493 10.24 -12.31 16.21
CA THR A 493 11.02 -11.52 15.26
C THR A 493 12.07 -10.66 15.99
N TYR A 494 13.08 -10.18 15.27
CA TYR A 494 14.14 -9.33 15.81
C TYR A 494 14.63 -8.30 14.78
N SER A 495 15.29 -7.25 15.25
CA SER A 495 16.05 -6.34 14.38
C SER A 495 17.39 -5.96 14.98
N GLU A 496 18.44 -6.03 14.16
CA GLU A 496 19.76 -5.49 14.50
C GLU A 496 19.85 -4.02 14.07
N HIS A 497 20.49 -3.18 14.89
CA HIS A 497 20.71 -1.77 14.54
C HIS A 497 21.85 -1.60 13.54
N ASP A 498 21.47 -1.31 12.30
CA ASP A 498 22.35 -0.70 11.30
C ASP A 498 22.10 0.82 11.30
N ALA A 499 23.11 1.61 11.72
CA ALA A 499 23.00 3.07 11.81
C ALA A 499 22.89 3.76 10.43
N GLU A 500 23.36 3.11 9.37
CA GLU A 500 23.39 3.65 8.00
C GLU A 500 22.17 3.23 7.19
N LYS A 501 21.60 2.04 7.46
CA LYS A 501 20.43 1.50 6.75
C LYS A 501 19.10 1.58 7.52
N GLY A 502 19.15 1.64 8.85
CA GLY A 502 17.98 1.52 9.71
C GLY A 502 17.30 0.15 9.66
N SER A 503 16.29 -0.07 10.51
CA SER A 503 15.47 -1.28 10.50
C SER A 503 14.13 -1.06 9.82
N ALA A 504 14.03 -1.48 8.55
CA ALA A 504 12.79 -1.35 7.75
C ALA A 504 11.70 -2.35 8.15
N GLY A 505 12.07 -3.41 8.87
CA GLY A 505 11.21 -4.50 9.30
C GLY A 505 11.99 -5.47 10.18
N CYS A 506 11.26 -6.36 10.86
CA CYS A 506 11.84 -7.37 11.73
C CYS A 506 12.06 -8.69 10.98
N THR A 507 13.19 -9.33 11.23
CA THR A 507 13.53 -10.66 10.69
C THR A 507 12.95 -11.72 11.60
N SER A 508 12.29 -12.74 11.05
CA SER A 508 11.78 -13.87 11.85
C SER A 508 12.93 -14.68 12.46
N CYS A 509 12.75 -15.18 13.68
CA CYS A 509 13.68 -16.14 14.25
C CYS A 509 13.72 -17.43 13.41
N ALA A 510 14.93 -17.97 13.24
CA ALA A 510 15.10 -19.31 12.70
C ALA A 510 14.42 -20.33 13.63
N LEU A 511 13.83 -21.38 13.04
CA LEU A 511 13.16 -22.43 13.80
C LEU A 511 14.07 -23.01 14.89
N GLY A 512 13.49 -23.28 16.06
CA GLY A 512 14.20 -23.68 17.27
C GLY A 512 14.83 -22.53 18.05
N SER A 513 14.73 -21.28 17.60
CA SER A 513 15.15 -20.09 18.35
C SER A 513 13.98 -19.12 18.54
N THR A 514 14.00 -18.34 19.62
CA THR A 514 12.90 -17.44 19.98
C THR A 514 13.35 -16.06 20.40
N SER A 515 12.47 -15.08 20.29
CA SER A 515 12.68 -13.71 20.77
C SER A 515 11.45 -13.16 21.49
N SER A 516 11.68 -12.35 22.53
CA SER A 516 10.63 -11.52 23.14
C SER A 516 10.29 -10.33 22.24
N GLU A 517 9.17 -9.66 22.53
CA GLU A 517 8.88 -8.36 21.95
C GLU A 517 10.06 -7.38 22.21
N GLY A 518 10.41 -6.58 21.20
CA GLY A 518 11.51 -5.62 21.29
C GLY A 518 12.92 -6.22 21.30
N SER A 519 13.08 -7.51 20.97
CA SER A 519 14.40 -8.15 20.98
C SER A 519 15.26 -7.78 19.78
N SER A 520 16.55 -7.59 20.03
CA SER A 520 17.57 -7.35 19.01
C SER A 520 18.19 -8.63 18.41
N THR A 521 17.91 -9.80 19.00
CA THR A 521 18.43 -11.11 18.58
C THR A 521 17.45 -12.24 18.91
N CYS A 522 17.69 -13.43 18.36
CA CYS A 522 17.00 -14.66 18.76
C CYS A 522 17.89 -15.53 19.65
N SER A 523 17.30 -16.13 20.68
CA SER A 523 17.98 -17.10 21.56
C SER A 523 17.56 -18.53 21.21
N PRO A 524 18.49 -19.50 21.04
CA PRO A 524 18.14 -20.89 20.76
C PRO A 524 17.45 -21.54 21.97
N CYS A 525 16.38 -22.29 21.71
CA CYS A 525 15.74 -23.11 22.75
C CYS A 525 16.72 -24.17 23.24
N GLN A 526 17.03 -24.10 24.54
CA GLN A 526 17.89 -25.06 25.23
C GLN A 526 17.10 -26.35 25.53
N PRO A 527 17.75 -27.52 25.55
CA PRO A 527 17.17 -28.77 26.05
C PRO A 527 16.44 -28.59 27.40
N PRO A 528 15.27 -29.23 27.61
CA PRO A 528 14.58 -30.18 26.74
C PRO A 528 13.50 -29.51 25.86
N ASN A 529 13.69 -28.25 25.46
CA ASN A 529 12.68 -27.46 24.75
C ASN A 529 12.91 -27.45 23.23
N PHE A 530 11.87 -27.04 22.50
CA PHE A 530 11.87 -26.80 21.06
C PHE A 530 11.02 -25.58 20.71
N SER A 531 11.16 -25.02 19.51
CA SER A 531 10.18 -24.05 18.96
C SER A 531 10.00 -24.26 17.45
N ASN A 532 8.74 -24.41 17.02
CA ASN A 532 8.36 -24.57 15.62
C ASN A 532 7.73 -23.30 15.01
N ASP A 533 7.54 -22.25 15.81
CA ASP A 533 6.91 -20.99 15.43
C ASP A 533 7.83 -19.77 15.60
N GLY A 534 8.97 -19.93 16.28
CA GLY A 534 9.89 -18.86 16.63
C GLY A 534 9.42 -17.99 17.82
N VAL A 535 8.22 -18.18 18.36
CA VAL A 535 7.63 -17.28 19.36
C VAL A 535 7.98 -17.71 20.78
N ALA A 536 7.85 -19.01 21.09
CA ALA A 536 8.08 -19.52 22.44
C ALA A 536 8.72 -20.92 22.45
N CYS A 537 9.61 -21.15 23.42
CA CYS A 537 10.18 -22.47 23.66
C CYS A 537 9.19 -23.34 24.42
N SER A 538 8.71 -24.41 23.77
CA SER A 538 7.82 -25.41 24.34
C SER A 538 8.61 -26.64 24.79
N ARG A 539 8.19 -27.29 25.87
CA ARG A 539 8.89 -28.44 26.45
C ARG A 539 8.51 -29.75 25.75
N CYS A 540 9.47 -30.66 25.53
CA CYS A 540 9.23 -31.96 24.88
C CYS A 540 8.60 -33.02 25.81
N ASP A 541 7.40 -32.75 26.33
CA ASP A 541 6.69 -33.60 27.30
C ASP A 541 5.74 -34.65 26.67
N GLY A 542 5.67 -34.77 25.33
CA GLY A 542 4.84 -35.78 24.67
C GLY A 542 5.35 -37.22 24.86
N GLU A 543 4.52 -38.23 24.51
CA GLU A 543 4.90 -39.64 24.69
C GLU A 543 6.22 -39.99 23.99
N GLY A 544 7.20 -40.44 24.78
CA GLY A 544 8.53 -40.80 24.29
C GLY A 544 9.33 -39.63 23.68
N GLN A 545 8.94 -38.38 23.89
CA GLN A 545 9.60 -37.21 23.32
C GLN A 545 10.79 -36.73 24.16
N TYR A 546 11.80 -36.16 23.49
CA TYR A 546 12.98 -35.55 24.11
C TYR A 546 13.61 -34.50 23.16
N SER A 547 14.50 -33.66 23.71
CA SER A 547 15.36 -32.75 22.94
C SER A 547 16.74 -32.71 23.58
N ASP A 548 17.79 -32.99 22.82
CA ASP A 548 19.17 -33.25 23.26
C ASP A 548 20.19 -32.21 22.75
N ALA A 549 19.72 -31.18 22.03
CA ALA A 549 20.56 -30.15 21.43
C ALA A 549 19.85 -28.79 21.40
N ASP A 550 20.64 -27.73 21.51
CA ASP A 550 20.20 -26.35 21.35
C ASP A 550 19.59 -26.11 19.96
N GLY A 551 18.56 -25.27 19.89
CA GLY A 551 17.96 -24.91 18.61
C GLY A 551 17.06 -25.99 18.01
N ALA A 552 16.54 -26.91 18.84
CA ALA A 552 15.60 -27.92 18.36
C ALA A 552 14.31 -27.27 17.84
N PHE A 553 13.94 -27.55 16.58
CA PHE A 553 12.68 -27.08 16.00
C PHE A 553 11.52 -28.07 16.13
N VAL A 554 11.81 -29.30 16.56
CA VAL A 554 10.85 -30.37 16.79
C VAL A 554 11.42 -31.33 17.84
N CYS A 555 10.56 -31.92 18.67
CA CYS A 555 10.98 -32.98 19.58
C CYS A 555 11.40 -34.23 18.83
N LYS A 556 12.50 -34.86 19.27
CA LYS A 556 12.87 -36.21 18.86
C LYS A 556 12.00 -37.22 19.60
N THR A 557 11.82 -38.40 19.00
CA THR A 557 11.07 -39.51 19.59
C THR A 557 12.02 -40.66 19.91
N ALA A 558 11.92 -41.24 21.09
CA ALA A 558 12.75 -42.36 21.52
C ALA A 558 12.58 -43.57 20.58
N LEU A 559 13.70 -44.12 20.11
CA LEU A 559 13.74 -45.29 19.23
C LEU A 559 13.37 -46.58 19.99
N PRO A 560 12.99 -47.67 19.29
CA PRO A 560 12.76 -48.97 19.91
C PRO A 560 13.95 -49.41 20.77
N GLY A 561 13.66 -49.94 21.97
CA GLY A 561 14.66 -50.26 22.98
C GLY A 561 15.00 -49.15 23.97
N PHE A 562 14.56 -47.91 23.71
CA PHE A 562 14.88 -46.73 24.52
C PHE A 562 13.61 -46.02 25.04
N LYS A 563 13.81 -45.20 26.07
CA LYS A 563 12.87 -44.21 26.59
C LYS A 563 13.59 -42.88 26.90
N PRO A 564 12.91 -41.74 26.99
CA PRO A 564 13.50 -40.49 27.49
C PRO A 564 14.09 -40.64 28.90
N ASN A 565 15.09 -39.82 29.21
CA ASN A 565 15.54 -39.58 30.60
C ASN A 565 14.52 -38.70 31.36
N SER A 566 14.64 -38.63 32.69
CA SER A 566 13.68 -37.95 33.56
C SER A 566 13.52 -36.44 33.30
N ASP A 567 14.54 -35.81 32.74
CA ASP A 567 14.60 -34.41 32.38
C ASP A 567 14.28 -34.14 30.90
N HIS A 568 14.05 -35.19 30.09
CA HIS A 568 13.75 -35.15 28.66
C HIS A 568 14.86 -34.54 27.77
N THR A 569 16.09 -34.51 28.26
CA THR A 569 17.30 -34.02 27.57
C THR A 569 18.01 -35.09 26.72
N GLY A 570 17.50 -36.33 26.71
CA GLY A 570 18.13 -37.46 26.04
C GLY A 570 17.34 -38.75 26.20
N VAL A 571 17.96 -39.88 25.87
CA VAL A 571 17.35 -41.22 25.99
C VAL A 571 18.25 -42.19 26.77
N VAL A 572 17.62 -43.13 27.45
CA VAL A 572 18.26 -44.25 28.14
C VAL A 572 17.68 -45.58 27.64
N PRO A 573 18.48 -46.66 27.56
CA PRO A 573 17.97 -47.97 27.18
C PRO A 573 17.00 -48.50 28.24
N CYS A 574 16.01 -49.29 27.81
CA CYS A 574 15.19 -50.05 28.75
C CYS A 574 16.06 -51.03 29.56
N PRO A 575 15.77 -51.26 30.86
CA PRO A 575 16.44 -52.29 31.63
C PRO A 575 16.10 -53.68 31.10
N ALA A 576 16.92 -54.68 31.41
CA ALA A 576 16.59 -56.08 31.12
C ALA A 576 15.32 -56.50 31.89
N GLY A 577 14.49 -57.35 31.28
CA GLY A 577 13.13 -57.66 31.74
C GLY A 577 12.04 -56.68 31.25
N GLU A 578 12.43 -55.54 30.68
CA GLU A 578 11.53 -54.57 30.03
C GLU A 578 11.89 -54.37 28.54
N PHE A 579 10.98 -53.80 27.77
CA PHE A 579 11.18 -53.46 26.35
C PHE A 579 10.46 -52.16 25.98
N SER A 580 10.81 -51.57 24.83
CA SER A 580 10.10 -50.42 24.25
C SER A 580 9.99 -50.58 22.75
N VAL A 581 8.77 -50.45 22.20
CA VAL A 581 8.54 -50.42 20.74
C VAL A 581 8.91 -49.08 20.10
N GLY A 582 9.46 -48.14 20.87
CA GLY A 582 9.71 -46.75 20.47
C GLY A 582 8.50 -45.86 20.74
N GLY A 583 8.74 -44.55 20.87
CA GLY A 583 7.70 -43.56 21.13
C GLY A 583 6.98 -43.70 22.47
N LYS A 584 7.65 -44.23 23.50
CA LYS A 584 7.08 -44.40 24.84
C LYS A 584 7.98 -43.80 25.92
N THR A 585 7.34 -43.14 26.89
CA THR A 585 8.01 -42.51 28.05
C THR A 585 8.42 -43.55 29.11
N LEU A 586 7.75 -44.70 29.11
CA LEU A 586 8.02 -45.84 29.99
C LEU A 586 8.24 -47.10 29.15
N CYS A 587 9.12 -47.98 29.64
CA CYS A 587 9.29 -49.31 29.08
C CYS A 587 8.17 -50.23 29.61
N SER A 588 7.83 -51.25 28.85
CA SER A 588 6.84 -52.27 29.22
C SER A 588 7.55 -53.53 29.74
N VAL A 589 7.04 -54.13 30.80
CA VAL A 589 7.57 -55.40 31.34
C VAL A 589 7.25 -56.54 30.37
N CYS A 590 8.13 -57.53 30.26
CA CYS A 590 7.87 -58.73 29.46
C CYS A 590 6.74 -59.60 30.04
N ASP A 591 6.02 -60.31 29.16
CA ASP A 591 5.14 -61.41 29.59
C ASP A 591 5.93 -62.48 30.34
N SER A 592 5.30 -63.17 31.29
CA SER A 592 5.96 -64.15 32.18
C SER A 592 6.59 -65.37 31.49
N ASN A 593 6.34 -65.57 30.19
CA ASN A 593 6.97 -66.60 29.37
C ASN A 593 8.03 -66.06 28.37
N LYS A 594 8.42 -64.79 28.51
CA LYS A 594 9.44 -64.13 27.68
C LYS A 594 10.50 -63.45 28.55
N TYR A 595 11.61 -63.09 27.94
CA TYR A 595 12.69 -62.33 28.58
C TYR A 595 13.15 -61.18 27.66
N SER A 596 13.92 -60.24 28.21
CA SER A 596 14.63 -59.24 27.41
C SER A 596 16.00 -58.89 28.01
N THR A 597 16.93 -58.50 27.15
CA THR A 597 18.18 -57.84 27.56
C THR A 597 17.99 -56.32 27.57
N SER A 598 18.90 -55.58 28.21
CA SER A 598 18.82 -54.11 28.20
C SER A 598 18.88 -53.57 26.76
N GLY A 599 18.06 -52.56 26.47
CA GLY A 599 17.91 -51.98 25.13
C GLY A 599 17.03 -52.78 24.16
N ALA A 600 16.28 -53.78 24.62
CA ALA A 600 15.44 -54.60 23.75
C ALA A 600 14.20 -53.87 23.21
N SER A 601 13.97 -53.99 21.90
CA SER A 601 12.77 -53.49 21.23
C SER A 601 11.55 -54.42 21.35
N SER A 602 11.77 -55.67 21.77
CA SER A 602 10.75 -56.69 21.99
C SER A 602 11.26 -57.78 22.92
N CYS A 603 10.35 -58.45 23.64
CA CYS A 603 10.70 -59.61 24.45
C CYS A 603 10.77 -60.88 23.60
N GLN A 604 11.71 -61.78 23.94
CA GLN A 604 11.98 -63.02 23.23
C GLN A 604 11.55 -64.23 24.07
N TYR A 605 11.17 -65.32 23.41
CA TYR A 605 10.95 -66.60 24.07
C TYR A 605 12.28 -67.27 24.40
N CYS A 606 12.32 -68.03 25.49
CA CYS A 606 13.42 -68.95 25.73
C CYS A 606 13.37 -70.13 24.75
N ASP A 607 14.54 -70.56 24.28
CA ASP A 607 14.69 -71.79 23.51
C ASP A 607 14.23 -73.01 24.31
N SER A 608 13.86 -74.08 23.58
CA SER A 608 13.41 -75.35 24.16
C SER A 608 14.42 -75.90 25.18
N GLY A 609 13.93 -76.37 26.34
CA GLY A 609 14.74 -76.79 27.48
C GLY A 609 15.19 -75.68 28.42
N ARG A 610 14.76 -74.44 28.17
CA ARG A 610 14.95 -73.28 29.05
C ARG A 610 13.62 -72.59 29.35
N VAL A 611 13.59 -71.82 30.43
CA VAL A 611 12.46 -70.97 30.84
C VAL A 611 12.97 -69.61 31.34
N PRO A 612 12.17 -68.53 31.32
CA PRO A 612 12.60 -67.24 31.81
C PRO A 612 13.04 -67.27 33.27
N LYS A 613 13.99 -66.40 33.63
CA LYS A 613 14.32 -66.10 35.02
C LYS A 613 13.16 -65.35 35.70
N ASN A 614 13.10 -65.42 37.02
CA ASN A 614 12.13 -64.66 37.84
C ASN A 614 12.21 -63.13 37.63
N ASP A 615 13.36 -62.61 37.19
CA ASP A 615 13.59 -61.19 36.88
C ASP A 615 13.38 -60.85 35.38
N LEU A 616 13.02 -61.84 34.56
CA LEU A 616 12.82 -61.74 33.11
C LEU A 616 14.05 -61.23 32.32
N THR A 617 15.25 -61.23 32.91
CA THR A 617 16.49 -60.72 32.29
C THR A 617 17.20 -61.72 31.36
N GLY A 618 16.72 -62.95 31.29
CA GLY A 618 17.34 -64.06 30.58
C GLY A 618 16.62 -65.38 30.85
N CYS A 619 17.24 -66.49 30.43
CA CYS A 619 16.69 -67.84 30.60
C CYS A 619 17.56 -68.71 31.51
N ASN A 620 16.92 -69.54 32.32
CA ASN A 620 17.54 -70.65 33.06
C ASN A 620 17.27 -71.98 32.35
N ASN A 621 18.19 -72.94 32.45
CA ASN A 621 17.94 -74.30 31.99
C ASN A 621 16.90 -74.99 32.89
N CYS A 622 16.06 -75.83 32.30
CA CYS A 622 15.32 -76.83 33.06
C CYS A 622 16.31 -77.87 33.61
N THR A 623 16.22 -78.14 34.91
CA THR A 623 17.08 -79.13 35.58
C THR A 623 16.70 -80.55 35.17
N ALA A 624 17.66 -81.48 35.19
CA ALA A 624 17.46 -82.88 34.85
C ALA A 624 16.25 -83.48 35.59
N GLY A 625 15.43 -84.25 34.86
CA GLY A 625 14.11 -84.70 35.29
C GLY A 625 12.95 -83.76 34.92
N THR A 626 13.24 -82.54 34.44
CA THR A 626 12.25 -81.61 33.89
C THR A 626 12.55 -81.23 32.43
N PHE A 627 11.57 -80.65 31.74
CA PHE A 627 11.69 -80.20 30.35
C PHE A 627 10.84 -78.94 30.09
N SER A 628 11.10 -78.24 28.99
CA SER A 628 10.24 -77.17 28.47
C SER A 628 10.28 -77.10 26.95
N THR A 629 9.20 -76.64 26.36
CA THR A 629 9.11 -76.27 24.94
C THR A 629 9.25 -74.75 24.77
N ILE A 630 9.36 -74.28 23.52
CA ILE A 630 9.55 -72.84 23.23
C ILE A 630 8.34 -72.05 23.74
N GLY A 631 8.58 -71.10 24.64
CA GLY A 631 7.54 -70.23 25.19
C GLY A 631 6.78 -70.76 26.41
N ASP A 632 7.27 -71.82 27.05
CA ASP A 632 6.82 -72.20 28.39
C ASP A 632 7.41 -71.26 29.46
N SER A 633 6.61 -70.90 30.47
CA SER A 633 7.02 -70.07 31.61
C SER A 633 7.62 -70.84 32.77
N ALA A 634 7.47 -72.17 32.79
CA ALA A 634 7.95 -73.05 33.86
C ALA A 634 8.30 -74.44 33.33
N CYS A 635 9.31 -75.07 33.92
CA CYS A 635 9.72 -76.42 33.55
C CYS A 635 8.69 -77.44 34.06
N SER A 636 8.29 -78.37 33.19
CA SER A 636 7.40 -79.47 33.53
C SER A 636 8.19 -80.72 33.89
N ASN A 637 7.71 -81.51 34.86
CA ASN A 637 8.32 -82.81 35.16
C ASN A 637 8.22 -83.76 33.97
N CYS A 638 9.25 -84.59 33.78
CA CYS A 638 9.10 -85.77 32.95
C CYS A 638 8.15 -86.75 33.63
N GLY A 639 7.03 -87.05 32.96
CA GLY A 639 6.09 -88.08 33.40
C GLY A 639 6.78 -89.45 33.55
N ALA A 640 6.30 -90.27 34.48
CA ALA A 640 6.91 -91.56 34.82
C ALA A 640 7.12 -92.46 33.59
N GLY A 641 8.26 -93.18 33.59
CA GLY A 641 8.76 -93.92 32.43
C GLY A 641 9.54 -93.07 31.41
N ARG A 642 9.75 -91.79 31.69
CA ARG A 642 10.65 -90.91 30.93
C ARG A 642 11.68 -90.24 31.84
N TYR A 643 12.74 -89.71 31.23
CA TYR A 643 13.80 -88.96 31.91
C TYR A 643 14.31 -87.80 31.05
N SER A 644 15.05 -86.89 31.65
CA SER A 644 15.75 -85.81 30.95
C SER A 644 17.06 -85.41 31.62
N GLN A 645 17.98 -84.85 30.84
CA GLN A 645 19.19 -84.17 31.33
C GLN A 645 18.94 -82.65 31.43
N ASP A 646 19.87 -81.92 32.05
CA ASP A 646 19.81 -80.45 32.12
C ASP A 646 19.66 -79.82 30.72
N GLY A 647 18.71 -78.91 30.57
CA GLY A 647 18.45 -78.19 29.32
C GLY A 647 17.67 -79.00 28.27
N ALA A 648 16.98 -80.08 28.65
CA ALA A 648 16.22 -80.89 27.70
C ALA A 648 14.90 -80.25 27.24
N GLY A 649 14.73 -80.15 25.91
CA GLY A 649 13.48 -79.68 25.30
C GLY A 649 12.34 -80.72 25.27
N VAL A 650 12.64 -81.99 25.55
CA VAL A 650 11.68 -83.09 25.55
C VAL A 650 12.20 -84.24 26.42
N CYS A 651 11.31 -84.95 27.11
CA CYS A 651 11.67 -86.13 27.89
C CYS A 651 11.88 -87.36 26.99
N THR A 652 12.99 -88.05 27.21
CA THR A 652 13.35 -89.30 26.53
C THR A 652 12.74 -90.49 27.27
N TYR A 653 12.23 -91.50 26.55
CA TYR A 653 11.69 -92.70 27.17
C TYR A 653 12.78 -93.57 27.79
N CYS A 654 12.44 -94.24 28.89
CA CYS A 654 13.28 -95.32 29.43
C CYS A 654 13.25 -96.52 28.49
N SER A 655 14.44 -96.99 28.11
CA SER A 655 14.59 -98.16 27.24
C SER A 655 14.09 -99.44 27.94
N PRO A 656 13.69 -100.48 27.19
CA PRO A 656 13.31 -101.76 27.78
C PRO A 656 14.36 -102.27 28.78
N GLY A 657 13.93 -102.86 29.89
CA GLY A 657 14.79 -103.27 31.01
C GLY A 657 15.05 -102.17 32.04
N THR A 658 14.63 -100.93 31.77
CA THR A 658 14.74 -99.79 32.70
C THR A 658 13.39 -99.14 32.97
N TYR A 659 13.27 -98.40 34.08
CA TYR A 659 12.05 -97.66 34.48
C TYR A 659 12.40 -96.31 35.11
N SER A 660 11.42 -95.42 35.29
CA SER A 660 11.60 -94.19 36.06
C SER A 660 10.32 -93.70 36.74
N SER A 661 10.47 -93.06 37.91
CA SER A 661 9.41 -92.26 38.52
C SER A 661 9.26 -90.91 37.81
N GLU A 662 8.16 -90.20 38.09
CA GLU A 662 8.01 -88.81 37.64
C GLU A 662 9.18 -87.93 38.13
N GLY A 663 9.67 -87.03 37.29
CA GLY A 663 10.76 -86.11 37.63
C GLY A 663 12.16 -86.72 37.61
N SER A 664 12.38 -87.91 37.03
CA SER A 664 13.68 -88.60 37.09
C SER A 664 14.70 -88.06 36.08
N SER A 665 15.93 -87.81 36.55
CA SER A 665 17.08 -87.38 35.72
C SER A 665 17.75 -88.52 34.94
N SER A 666 17.44 -89.77 35.26
CA SER A 666 17.90 -90.98 34.58
C SER A 666 16.91 -92.12 34.78
N CYS A 667 17.04 -93.18 33.98
CA CYS A 667 16.30 -94.43 34.21
C CYS A 667 17.08 -95.34 35.17
N GLN A 668 16.34 -96.11 35.95
CA GLN A 668 16.86 -97.14 36.85
C GLN A 668 16.67 -98.51 36.21
N ASP A 669 17.64 -99.40 36.35
CA ASP A 669 17.54 -100.78 35.85
C ASP A 669 16.49 -101.58 36.65
N CYS A 670 15.77 -102.46 35.97
CA CYS A 670 14.94 -103.46 36.65
C CYS A 670 15.81 -104.47 37.40
N THR A 671 15.42 -104.80 38.63
CA THR A 671 16.10 -105.82 39.41
C THR A 671 15.87 -107.21 38.81
N ALA A 672 16.87 -108.10 38.95
CA ALA A 672 16.83 -109.43 38.36
C ALA A 672 15.57 -110.22 38.75
N GLY A 673 14.80 -110.65 37.75
CA GLY A 673 13.48 -111.28 37.90
C GLY A 673 12.32 -110.43 37.38
N TYR A 674 12.54 -109.14 37.15
CA TYR A 674 11.53 -108.21 36.61
C TYR A 674 11.91 -107.70 35.21
N PHE A 675 10.93 -107.34 34.40
CA PHE A 675 11.10 -106.77 33.05
C PHE A 675 10.31 -105.46 32.89
N SER A 676 10.66 -104.68 31.86
CA SER A 676 9.93 -103.46 31.50
C SER A 676 9.96 -103.22 29.98
N GLN A 677 8.89 -102.61 29.48
CA GLN A 677 8.80 -102.16 28.08
C GLN A 677 9.27 -100.71 27.95
N ASN A 678 9.49 -100.26 26.71
CA ASN A 678 9.90 -98.88 26.43
C ASN A 678 8.88 -97.87 27.03
N GLY A 679 9.35 -96.98 27.89
CA GLY A 679 8.51 -95.99 28.56
C GLY A 679 7.81 -96.46 29.84
N ALA A 680 8.26 -97.55 30.48
CA ALA A 680 7.62 -98.09 31.68
C ALA A 680 7.92 -97.27 32.96
N SER A 681 6.88 -97.00 33.74
CA SER A 681 6.97 -96.31 35.04
C SER A 681 7.35 -97.22 36.22
N THR A 682 7.20 -98.54 36.07
CA THR A 682 7.58 -99.58 37.03
C THR A 682 8.02 -100.85 36.31
N CYS A 683 8.79 -101.71 36.97
CA CYS A 683 9.09 -103.05 36.48
C CYS A 683 7.99 -104.04 36.83
N THR A 684 7.70 -104.97 35.92
CA THR A 684 6.70 -106.04 36.08
C THR A 684 7.41 -107.37 36.36
N ASP A 685 6.86 -108.21 37.23
CA ASP A 685 7.43 -109.51 37.62
C ASP A 685 7.37 -110.53 36.46
N CYS A 686 8.42 -111.32 36.24
CA CYS A 686 8.36 -112.49 35.37
C CYS A 686 7.52 -113.59 36.05
N VAL A 687 6.30 -113.84 35.54
CA VAL A 687 5.40 -114.89 36.05
C VAL A 687 6.12 -116.24 36.27
N ALA A 688 5.77 -116.90 37.38
CA ALA A 688 6.48 -118.05 37.94
C ALA A 688 6.86 -119.12 36.89
N GLY A 689 8.15 -119.44 36.82
CA GLY A 689 8.73 -120.43 35.90
C GLY A 689 9.46 -119.84 34.69
N LYS A 690 9.44 -118.52 34.50
CA LYS A 690 10.21 -117.80 33.48
C LYS A 690 11.41 -117.04 34.07
N LYS A 691 12.42 -116.77 33.25
CA LYS A 691 13.56 -115.90 33.57
C LYS A 691 13.68 -114.79 32.53
N GLU A 692 14.12 -113.61 32.95
CA GLU A 692 14.40 -112.49 32.05
C GLU A 692 15.53 -112.87 31.08
N VAL A 693 15.34 -112.57 29.79
CA VAL A 693 16.38 -112.63 28.75
C VAL A 693 16.11 -111.50 27.75
N ASN A 694 17.10 -110.61 27.57
CA ASN A 694 17.05 -109.47 26.64
C ASN A 694 15.83 -108.54 26.88
N ASN A 695 15.47 -108.29 28.14
CA ASN A 695 14.37 -107.43 28.59
C ASN A 695 12.95 -107.98 28.32
N PHE A 696 12.80 -109.30 28.15
CA PHE A 696 11.52 -109.98 28.01
C PHE A 696 11.37 -111.17 28.96
N CYS A 697 10.12 -111.49 29.32
CA CYS A 697 9.69 -112.75 29.93
C CYS A 697 8.75 -113.51 28.95
#